data_AF-A0A914SFZ8-F1
#
_entry.id   AF-A0A914SFZ8-F1
#
_cell.length_a   1.000
_cell.length_b   1.000
_cell.length_c   1.000
_cell.angle_alpha   90.00
_cell.angle_beta   90.00
_cell.angle_gamma   90.00
#
_symmetry.space_group_name_H-M   'P 1'
#
loop_
_entity.id
_entity.type
_entity.pdbx_description
1 polymer ?
#
loop_
_entity_poly.entity_id
_entity_poly.type
_entity_poly.pdbx_seq_one_letter_code
_entity_poly.pdbx_strand_id
1 'polypeptide(L)'
;MKVDFMDLLYTTQSTPVNIHPLIETSFVVAESLPQIQNVHHSLVLNESKIKENEDYFDPLGAFDTKFNDMDITNIKLPPKNVKEKSVEKIDVLTGKLLNTLQQENSTNIPNLDPIINGFEPWINMKEKILKEFTSTDQLSLETNFLNREAVKHRQNLKERVTTEASIKLVGLSQTDFENKMKDYRKLLLFFWSQERRLDCISLIVEITRLLNSVSVPQYYPSIFVHVTDILDIFGNLVYQRLLEKAKSERAANHLPSLPQNFVTVTDILEHTRITARNWFGKIQDIKETLPRIYVELSLLKCMKFMDDSSIMPNIMRIGSLIRSLQHPLISSYARCYLCRISMRIDSTDRAPHWLCINDWMQTYKVQPIRLLWPALQYIIQCVSYGAVTYNDLLPLWEYCSVGNLRNALLNSFINGISKFYLTEHAMEITKLVTDAEEVTSGELICLGKNICAIQIDERHRKQILRLVWKCINRIIPIVGFLESINIWIEFVAKNFSSRELGIILDQILRQITPNKAYEYHYLILTSIVDKIMSNSPNLIDIFELDVFVRLIDLFRKDAIKREISSIILTSFVKRTRRGALNNLKLAYFIIDICKKFHDSLSIYSTDDEVNTVALLVQNALDKFQLDSDPERSLEFLVSCRAATMNVDEIQKYIIQRMLSLTLDITRRSKFSTAQTAFLQSCIANLFISIPSLLNPVDRIKLYIQSGTSSIAAQAFLFIDVFLQAALKDFNSLTASSDFAELSPFFLSLLVTKPDPFNDKRTAFSKLIKKYLQAVERFSWPSTQTALNQKGKCILLALQAQLFRRKLYDRNNFVANQNEQFKWIDRNNREQNVGAIDEGILLTSNLLLPILENEKSELLPLNIELVEIVAKFGGDEIVEDLAEMAKNSYKKCKKCPKLKNRLIAVKKDKI
;
A
#
# COMPACT_ATOMS: atom_id res chain seq x y z
N MET A 1 -52.12 -15.40 -13.90
CA MET A 1 -50.88 -14.64 -14.13
C MET A 1 -50.29 -15.03 -15.48
N LYS A 2 -50.59 -14.26 -16.54
CA LYS A 2 -49.69 -14.08 -17.67
C LYS A 2 -48.55 -13.22 -17.12
N VAL A 3 -47.51 -13.87 -16.61
CA VAL A 3 -46.24 -13.22 -16.37
C VAL A 3 -45.35 -13.86 -17.41
N ASP A 4 -44.95 -13.07 -18.40
CA ASP A 4 -44.01 -13.50 -19.42
C ASP A 4 -42.79 -14.06 -18.70
N PHE A 5 -42.64 -15.40 -18.76
CA PHE A 5 -41.54 -16.13 -18.13
C PHE A 5 -40.17 -15.65 -18.65
N MET A 6 -40.18 -14.94 -19.79
CA MET A 6 -39.02 -14.26 -20.36
C MET A 6 -38.62 -13.04 -19.52
N ASP A 7 -39.54 -12.19 -19.06
CA ASP A 7 -39.19 -10.93 -18.37
C ASP A 7 -38.57 -11.14 -16.98
N LEU A 8 -38.84 -12.27 -16.33
CA LEU A 8 -38.25 -12.61 -15.02
C LEU A 8 -36.73 -12.96 -15.09
N LEU A 9 -36.21 -13.22 -16.29
CA LEU A 9 -34.79 -13.51 -16.55
C LEU A 9 -33.96 -12.26 -16.90
N TYR A 10 -34.61 -11.10 -17.08
CA TYR A 10 -34.00 -9.85 -17.53
C TYR A 10 -34.06 -8.76 -16.45
N THR A 11 -33.43 -8.99 -15.29
CA THR A 11 -33.01 -7.88 -14.42
C THR A 11 -31.51 -7.59 -14.62
N THR A 12 -31.20 -6.31 -14.74
CA THR A 12 -29.92 -5.73 -15.15
C THR A 12 -28.84 -5.87 -14.07
N GLN A 13 -28.32 -7.08 -13.86
CA GLN A 13 -27.02 -7.32 -13.22
C GLN A 13 -26.35 -8.52 -13.89
N SER A 14 -25.03 -8.53 -14.00
CA SER A 14 -24.18 -9.50 -14.72
C SER A 14 -24.14 -10.92 -14.10
N THR A 15 -25.19 -11.29 -13.37
CA THR A 15 -25.46 -12.63 -12.86
C THR A 15 -26.98 -12.82 -12.92
N PRO A 16 -27.51 -13.90 -13.52
CA PRO A 16 -28.95 -14.14 -13.51
C PRO A 16 -29.39 -14.35 -12.05
N VAL A 17 -30.01 -13.33 -11.45
CA VAL A 17 -30.76 -13.50 -10.20
C VAL A 17 -32.02 -14.25 -10.57
N ASN A 18 -31.98 -15.55 -10.35
CA ASN A 18 -33.13 -16.43 -10.54
C ASN A 18 -34.16 -16.05 -9.46
N ILE A 19 -35.20 -15.29 -9.82
CA ILE A 19 -36.36 -15.16 -8.93
C ILE A 19 -37.01 -16.54 -8.88
N HIS A 20 -36.80 -17.20 -7.76
CA HIS A 20 -37.07 -18.61 -7.61
C HIS A 20 -38.57 -18.90 -7.60
N PRO A 21 -39.11 -19.74 -8.50
CA PRO A 21 -40.56 -20.01 -8.60
C PRO A 21 -41.15 -20.71 -7.36
N LEU A 22 -40.33 -21.26 -6.47
CA LEU A 22 -40.77 -21.86 -5.20
C LEU A 22 -40.50 -20.96 -3.97
N ILE A 23 -39.82 -19.81 -4.12
CA ILE A 23 -39.66 -18.82 -3.03
C ILE A 23 -40.83 -17.85 -3.16
N GLU A 24 -41.55 -17.63 -2.07
CA GLU A 24 -42.58 -16.59 -2.01
C GLU A 24 -41.92 -15.22 -2.25
N THR A 25 -42.47 -14.44 -3.17
CA THR A 25 -42.20 -13.00 -3.26
C THR A 25 -42.73 -12.33 -1.99
N SER A 26 -41.96 -12.38 -0.90
CA SER A 26 -42.02 -11.34 0.11
C SER A 26 -41.51 -10.07 -0.55
N PHE A 27 -42.32 -9.02 -0.56
CA PHE A 27 -41.94 -7.66 -0.91
C PHE A 27 -40.46 -7.38 -0.61
N VAL A 28 -39.66 -7.18 -1.65
CA VAL A 28 -38.42 -6.40 -1.55
C VAL A 28 -38.88 -4.98 -1.28
N VAL A 29 -38.97 -4.60 0.00
CA VAL A 29 -38.71 -3.22 0.37
C VAL A 29 -37.27 -2.99 -0.06
N ALA A 30 -37.09 -2.07 -1.01
CA ALA A 30 -35.78 -1.55 -1.34
C ALA A 30 -35.08 -1.18 -0.03
N GLU A 31 -33.99 -1.87 0.30
CA GLU A 31 -32.97 -1.29 1.16
C GLU A 31 -32.37 -0.14 0.35
N SER A 32 -32.98 1.02 0.52
CA SER A 32 -32.38 2.30 0.23
C SER A 32 -31.02 2.36 0.94
N LEU A 33 -29.99 2.69 0.15
CA LEU A 33 -28.77 3.35 0.60
C LEU A 33 -29.01 4.21 1.86
N PRO A 34 -28.08 4.24 2.84
CA PRO A 34 -28.14 5.24 3.89
C PRO A 34 -27.81 6.60 3.28
N GLN A 35 -28.85 7.31 2.82
CA GLN A 35 -28.80 8.75 2.62
C GLN A 35 -29.25 9.45 3.89
N ILE A 36 -28.26 10.12 4.48
CA ILE A 36 -28.33 11.32 5.30
C ILE A 36 -29.66 12.09 5.11
N GLN A 37 -30.42 12.23 6.20
CA GLN A 37 -31.32 13.37 6.45
C GLN A 37 -30.88 13.95 7.79
N ASN A 38 -30.15 15.06 7.82
CA ASN A 38 -30.67 16.43 7.78
C ASN A 38 -31.97 16.59 8.57
N VAL A 39 -31.84 16.77 9.89
CA VAL A 39 -32.82 17.48 10.71
C VAL A 39 -32.34 18.92 10.86
N HIS A 40 -33.00 19.84 10.15
CA HIS A 40 -33.00 21.26 10.47
C HIS A 40 -34.17 21.54 11.43
N HIS A 41 -33.85 22.10 12.59
CA HIS A 41 -34.71 23.02 13.35
C HIS A 41 -33.76 23.93 14.14
N SER A 42 -33.41 25.10 13.60
CA SER A 42 -34.08 26.39 13.84
C SER A 42 -34.11 26.79 15.32
N LEU A 43 -33.13 27.60 15.74
CA LEU A 43 -33.23 28.41 16.95
C LEU A 43 -33.03 29.87 16.57
N VAL A 44 -34.11 30.63 16.75
CA VAL A 44 -34.21 32.08 16.61
C VAL A 44 -33.84 32.73 17.95
N LEU A 45 -33.25 33.92 17.80
CA LEU A 45 -32.85 34.93 18.78
C LEU A 45 -33.84 35.22 19.90
N ASN A 46 -33.31 35.59 21.09
CA ASN A 46 -33.43 36.93 21.70
C ASN A 46 -32.73 36.94 23.07
N GLU A 47 -31.74 37.83 23.26
CA GLU A 47 -31.76 39.03 24.14
C GLU A 47 -32.02 38.71 25.63
N SER A 48 -31.39 39.28 26.64
CA SER A 48 -30.36 40.31 26.84
C SER A 48 -30.15 40.35 28.38
N LYS A 49 -28.96 40.70 28.87
CA LYS A 49 -28.73 41.73 29.93
C LYS A 49 -27.31 41.71 30.48
N ILE A 50 -26.73 42.90 30.33
CA ILE A 50 -25.53 43.49 30.92
C ILE A 50 -25.66 43.61 32.45
N LYS A 51 -24.55 43.48 33.18
CA LYS A 51 -24.17 44.41 34.27
C LYS A 51 -22.70 44.26 34.67
N GLU A 52 -22.12 45.42 34.95
CA GLU A 52 -20.71 45.77 35.13
C GLU A 52 -20.21 45.63 36.59
N ASN A 53 -18.90 45.87 36.73
CA ASN A 53 -18.10 46.45 37.84
C ASN A 53 -16.99 45.48 38.29
N GLU A 54 -15.73 45.74 37.90
CA GLU A 54 -14.76 46.68 38.53
C GLU A 54 -14.38 46.27 39.96
N ASP A 55 -13.11 45.86 40.15
CA ASP A 55 -12.25 46.42 41.20
C ASP A 55 -10.79 45.92 41.13
N TYR A 56 -9.94 46.73 41.74
CA TYR A 56 -8.54 47.04 41.41
C TYR A 56 -7.61 46.69 42.60
N PHE A 57 -6.36 46.31 42.28
CA PHE A 57 -5.10 46.30 43.08
C PHE A 57 -4.91 45.42 44.33
N ASP A 58 -3.77 44.71 44.37
CA ASP A 58 -2.67 45.03 45.30
C ASP A 58 -1.28 44.65 44.71
N PRO A 59 -0.35 45.62 44.57
CA PRO A 59 1.04 45.46 44.16
C PRO A 59 2.02 45.53 45.36
N LEU A 60 3.11 44.76 45.29
CA LEU A 60 4.25 44.73 46.25
C LEU A 60 3.96 44.15 47.65
N GLY A 61 4.65 43.05 48.01
CA GLY A 61 4.77 42.66 49.42
C GLY A 61 5.54 41.37 49.67
N ALA A 62 6.81 41.51 50.04
CA ALA A 62 7.69 40.43 50.52
C ALA A 62 7.15 39.73 51.78
N PHE A 63 7.58 38.50 52.05
CA PHE A 63 8.35 38.05 53.24
C PHE A 63 8.67 36.55 53.04
N ASP A 64 9.92 36.13 52.84
CA ASP A 64 11.05 35.94 53.77
C ASP A 64 10.93 34.74 54.73
N THR A 65 11.70 33.69 54.39
CA THR A 65 12.66 32.94 55.23
C THR A 65 12.24 32.01 56.39
N LYS A 66 12.80 30.78 56.28
CA LYS A 66 13.35 29.86 57.30
C LYS A 66 12.37 29.05 58.16
N PHE A 67 12.50 27.72 58.14
CA PHE A 67 13.34 26.95 59.08
C PHE A 67 13.16 25.43 58.91
N ASN A 68 14.31 24.74 58.94
CA ASN A 68 14.65 23.41 59.45
C ASN A 68 14.05 22.09 58.92
N ASP A 69 15.01 21.26 58.50
CA ASP A 69 15.11 19.81 58.61
C ASP A 69 14.42 19.21 59.85
N MET A 70 13.70 18.11 59.63
CA MET A 70 13.86 16.91 60.45
C MET A 70 13.39 15.65 59.72
N ASP A 71 14.17 14.61 59.97
CA ASP A 71 14.26 13.35 59.27
C ASP A 71 13.37 12.27 59.94
N ILE A 72 12.97 11.28 59.13
CA ILE A 72 12.82 9.85 59.47
C ILE A 72 11.51 9.29 60.11
N THR A 73 11.05 8.23 59.44
CA THR A 73 10.26 7.03 59.85
C THR A 73 8.73 7.01 59.79
N ASN A 74 8.23 6.33 58.74
CA ASN A 74 7.25 5.23 58.72
C ASN A 74 6.03 5.26 59.65
N ILE A 75 4.81 5.16 59.07
CA ILE A 75 3.88 4.01 59.24
C ILE A 75 2.58 4.19 58.41
N LYS A 76 2.37 3.25 57.46
CA LYS A 76 1.16 2.55 56.97
C LYS A 76 -0.08 3.29 56.36
N LEU A 77 -0.41 2.86 55.13
CA LEU A 77 -1.63 2.97 54.28
C LEU A 77 -2.95 2.49 54.96
N PRO A 78 -4.21 2.64 54.42
CA PRO A 78 -4.75 2.96 53.05
C PRO A 78 -6.04 3.88 53.09
N PRO A 79 -7.08 3.86 52.19
CA PRO A 79 -7.22 3.70 50.72
C PRO A 79 -7.95 4.87 49.97
N LYS A 80 -7.86 4.82 48.62
CA LYS A 80 -8.66 5.40 47.51
C LYS A 80 -9.91 6.27 47.81
N ASN A 81 -10.01 7.44 47.16
CA ASN A 81 -11.11 7.82 46.24
C ASN A 81 -10.85 9.15 45.46
N VAL A 82 -10.81 9.03 44.12
CA VAL A 82 -11.43 9.84 43.03
C VAL A 82 -11.63 11.37 43.29
N LYS A 83 -11.21 12.33 42.46
CA LYS A 83 -11.54 12.62 41.05
C LYS A 83 -10.69 13.80 40.59
N GLU A 84 -10.16 13.78 39.36
CA GLU A 84 -10.13 14.99 38.53
C GLU A 84 -10.06 14.65 37.04
N LYS A 85 -10.76 15.49 36.27
CA LYS A 85 -11.36 15.21 34.97
C LYS A 85 -10.38 15.51 33.83
N SER A 86 -10.21 14.51 32.99
CA SER A 86 -9.80 14.63 31.59
C SER A 86 -10.93 15.22 30.73
N VAL A 87 -10.62 16.15 29.83
CA VAL A 87 -11.00 16.09 28.40
C VAL A 87 -10.03 16.99 27.62
N GLU A 88 -9.23 16.42 26.71
CA GLU A 88 -9.11 16.93 25.35
C GLU A 88 -8.76 15.83 24.35
N LYS A 89 -9.28 16.01 23.14
CA LYS A 89 -9.66 15.01 22.13
C LYS A 89 -8.49 14.28 21.47
N ILE A 90 -8.71 12.97 21.24
CA ILE A 90 -7.93 12.09 20.37
C ILE A 90 -8.55 12.13 18.98
N ASP A 91 -7.75 12.46 17.97
CA ASP A 91 -8.07 12.20 16.56
C ASP A 91 -7.69 10.75 16.20
N VAL A 92 -8.68 10.03 15.66
CA VAL A 92 -8.64 8.61 15.33
C VAL A 92 -8.26 8.47 13.86
N LEU A 93 -7.00 8.11 13.54
CA LEU A 93 -6.66 7.51 12.23
C LEU A 93 -5.28 6.85 12.06
N THR A 94 -4.57 6.48 13.13
CA THR A 94 -3.46 5.52 13.01
C THR A 94 -3.48 4.56 14.19
N GLY A 95 -3.99 3.35 13.95
CA GLY A 95 -3.93 2.26 14.90
C GLY A 95 -2.48 1.82 15.15
N LYS A 96 -1.85 2.40 16.19
CA LYS A 96 -0.73 1.80 16.90
C LYS A 96 -1.00 1.98 18.40
N LEU A 97 -1.14 0.87 19.10
CA LEU A 97 -1.21 0.84 20.55
C LEU A 97 0.04 1.52 21.12
N LEU A 98 -0.14 2.59 21.90
CA LEU A 98 0.94 3.22 22.65
C LEU A 98 1.47 2.22 23.69
N ASN A 99 2.75 1.90 23.59
CA ASN A 99 3.44 1.07 24.56
C ASN A 99 3.80 1.96 25.77
N THR A 100 3.09 1.81 26.87
CA THR A 100 3.14 2.66 28.09
C THR A 100 4.40 2.50 28.96
N LEU A 101 5.48 1.92 28.42
CA LEU A 101 6.77 1.75 29.12
C LEU A 101 7.94 2.54 28.49
N GLN A 102 7.72 3.27 27.40
CA GLN A 102 8.70 4.27 26.97
C GLN A 102 8.47 5.56 27.75
N GLN A 103 9.40 5.88 28.67
CA GLN A 103 9.55 7.24 29.17
C GLN A 103 9.54 8.19 27.97
N GLU A 104 8.66 9.19 27.98
CA GLU A 104 8.67 10.29 27.02
C GLU A 104 10.03 11.00 27.14
N ASN A 105 11.02 10.51 26.39
CA ASN A 105 12.30 11.16 26.26
C ASN A 105 12.03 12.47 25.51
N SER A 106 12.39 13.60 26.11
CA SER A 106 12.49 14.93 25.50
C SER A 106 13.46 14.92 24.32
N THR A 107 13.05 14.28 23.23
CA THR A 107 13.86 13.93 22.06
C THR A 107 13.77 14.95 20.94
N ASN A 108 12.93 15.97 21.05
CA ASN A 108 12.83 17.02 20.05
C ASN A 108 14.14 17.84 20.05
N ILE A 109 14.99 17.59 19.06
CA ILE A 109 16.09 18.50 18.70
C ILE A 109 15.40 19.72 18.08
N PRO A 110 15.62 20.95 18.58
CA PRO A 110 15.02 22.13 17.96
C PRO A 110 15.51 22.23 16.52
N ASN A 111 14.60 22.20 15.55
CA ASN A 111 14.95 22.48 14.15
C ASN A 111 15.20 23.99 14.01
N LEU A 112 16.47 24.37 14.00
CA LEU A 112 16.89 25.78 13.92
C LEU A 112 17.08 26.26 12.47
N ASP A 113 16.98 25.37 11.49
CA ASP A 113 17.18 25.68 10.07
C ASP A 113 15.91 26.31 9.48
N PRO A 114 16.01 27.47 8.78
CA PRO A 114 14.86 28.08 8.13
C PRO A 114 14.32 27.20 6.99
N ILE A 115 13.01 27.21 6.77
CA ILE A 115 12.39 26.57 5.60
C ILE A 115 12.60 27.49 4.40
N ILE A 116 13.61 27.16 3.60
CA ILE A 116 13.99 27.94 2.42
C ILE A 116 13.41 27.28 1.16
N ASN A 117 12.63 28.03 0.38
CA ASN A 117 12.05 27.54 -0.87
C ASN A 117 13.15 27.20 -1.90
N GLY A 118 13.09 26.00 -2.48
CA GLY A 118 14.07 25.55 -3.48
C GLY A 118 15.41 25.06 -2.92
N PHE A 119 15.54 24.95 -1.59
CA PHE A 119 16.74 24.47 -0.91
C PHE A 119 16.44 23.15 -0.16
N GLU A 120 17.30 22.14 -0.27
CA GLU A 120 17.15 20.89 0.49
C GLU A 120 17.49 21.12 1.97
N PRO A 121 16.58 20.82 2.92
CA PRO A 121 16.84 21.00 4.34
C PRO A 121 17.99 20.11 4.84
N TRP A 122 18.76 20.62 5.82
CA TRP A 122 19.87 19.89 6.44
C TRP A 122 19.45 18.54 7.05
N ILE A 123 18.21 18.41 7.53
CA ILE A 123 17.67 17.16 8.10
C ILE A 123 17.76 15.99 7.09
N ASN A 124 17.40 16.22 5.83
CA ASN A 124 17.45 15.19 4.80
C ASN A 124 18.89 14.73 4.54
N MET A 125 19.82 15.68 4.56
CA MET A 125 21.24 15.41 4.39
C MET A 125 21.84 14.67 5.58
N LYS A 126 21.43 15.05 6.79
CA LYS A 126 21.76 14.35 8.03
C LYS A 126 21.31 12.89 7.97
N GLU A 127 20.08 12.62 7.54
CA GLU A 127 19.59 11.25 7.39
C GLU A 127 20.37 10.45 6.34
N LYS A 128 20.73 11.07 5.21
CA LYS A 128 21.57 10.43 4.18
C LYS A 128 22.94 10.06 4.76
N ILE A 129 23.59 11.01 5.45
CA ILE A 129 24.90 10.79 6.08
C ILE A 129 24.82 9.66 7.11
N LEU A 130 23.83 9.69 8.00
CA LEU A 130 23.70 8.67 9.03
C LEU A 130 23.39 7.29 8.43
N LYS A 131 22.62 7.20 7.34
CA LYS A 131 22.36 5.92 6.64
C LYS A 131 23.60 5.38 5.93
N GLU A 132 24.30 6.23 5.17
CA GLU A 132 25.44 5.82 4.33
C GLU A 132 26.71 5.49 5.12
N PHE A 133 26.92 6.16 6.26
CA PHE A 133 28.12 5.98 7.09
C PHE A 133 27.81 5.19 8.38
N THR A 134 26.98 4.13 8.24
CA THR A 134 26.78 3.09 9.26
C THR A 134 27.63 1.86 8.95
N SER A 135 28.25 1.24 9.96
CA SER A 135 29.00 0.00 9.80
C SER A 135 28.78 -0.95 10.98
N THR A 136 28.56 -2.23 10.68
CA THR A 136 28.44 -3.34 11.63
C THR A 136 29.77 -3.81 12.22
N ASP A 137 30.90 -3.33 11.70
CA ASP A 137 32.22 -3.85 12.07
C ASP A 137 32.73 -3.23 13.36
N GLN A 138 33.05 -4.10 14.32
CA GLN A 138 33.68 -3.73 15.58
C GLN A 138 35.00 -3.01 15.33
N LEU A 139 35.25 -1.94 16.09
CA LEU A 139 36.56 -1.28 16.20
C LEU A 139 37.60 -2.31 16.65
N SER A 140 38.29 -2.95 15.71
CA SER A 140 39.41 -3.83 15.98
C SER A 140 40.62 -3.33 15.23
N LEU A 141 41.70 -3.03 15.96
CA LEU A 141 43.05 -3.23 15.47
C LEU A 141 43.91 -3.61 16.68
N GLU A 142 44.48 -4.81 16.56
CA GLU A 142 45.45 -5.38 17.47
C GLU A 142 46.67 -4.46 17.61
N THR A 143 47.04 -4.14 18.84
CA THR A 143 48.41 -3.73 19.15
C THR A 143 48.96 -4.67 20.19
N ASN A 144 49.62 -5.73 19.72
CA ASN A 144 50.66 -6.42 20.48
C ASN A 144 51.73 -5.39 20.85
N PHE A 145 51.70 -4.84 22.06
CA PHE A 145 52.90 -4.38 22.77
C PHE A 145 52.57 -4.17 24.27
N LEU A 146 53.03 -5.16 25.06
CA LEU A 146 53.43 -5.10 26.47
C LEU A 146 52.37 -5.22 27.60
N ASN A 147 52.30 -6.47 28.08
CA ASN A 147 52.37 -6.92 29.48
C ASN A 147 51.14 -6.81 30.40
N ARG A 148 50.48 -7.97 30.51
CA ARG A 148 49.82 -8.45 31.73
C ARG A 148 50.86 -8.51 32.85
N GLU A 149 50.63 -7.79 33.95
CA GLU A 149 50.64 -8.29 35.33
C GLU A 149 50.47 -7.14 36.33
N ALA A 150 49.81 -7.45 37.46
CA ALA A 150 49.53 -6.62 38.63
C ALA A 150 48.45 -5.52 38.48
N VAL A 151 47.27 -5.73 39.08
CA VAL A 151 46.87 -5.15 40.39
C VAL A 151 45.45 -5.64 40.72
N LYS A 152 45.36 -6.59 41.66
CA LYS A 152 44.20 -6.80 42.53
C LYS A 152 44.47 -6.04 43.83
N HIS A 153 43.75 -4.95 44.09
CA HIS A 153 43.34 -4.41 45.41
C HIS A 153 42.82 -2.98 45.23
N ARG A 154 41.50 -2.77 45.38
CA ARG A 154 40.81 -2.27 46.59
C ARG A 154 41.00 -0.77 46.86
N GLN A 155 39.90 -0.05 46.63
CA GLN A 155 39.34 1.09 47.40
C GLN A 155 40.33 2.14 47.96
N ASN A 156 40.26 3.36 47.45
CA ASN A 156 39.93 4.55 48.25
C ASN A 156 39.63 5.79 47.39
N LEU A 157 38.68 6.57 47.89
CA LEU A 157 38.19 7.85 47.37
C LEU A 157 39.19 8.99 47.65
N LYS A 158 39.14 9.99 46.75
CA LYS A 158 39.66 11.37 46.79
C LYS A 158 41.08 11.60 46.27
N GLU A 159 41.16 12.69 45.48
CA GLU A 159 42.34 13.35 44.91
C GLU A 159 42.98 12.72 43.68
N ARG A 160 42.53 13.17 42.50
CA ARG A 160 43.37 13.77 41.45
C ARG A 160 42.50 14.31 40.31
N VAL A 161 42.13 15.58 40.46
CA VAL A 161 42.02 16.49 39.30
C VAL A 161 43.46 16.71 38.81
N THR A 162 43.60 16.81 37.48
CA THR A 162 44.85 16.98 36.69
C THR A 162 45.51 15.67 36.24
N THR A 163 45.21 15.25 35.00
CA THR A 163 46.12 15.31 33.83
C THR A 163 45.56 14.41 32.72
N GLU A 164 45.31 15.01 31.55
CA GLU A 164 45.35 14.38 30.22
C GLU A 164 44.75 12.97 30.06
N ALA A 165 43.43 12.85 30.20
CA ALA A 165 42.71 11.74 29.57
C ALA A 165 42.36 12.14 28.14
N SER A 166 43.29 11.90 27.20
CA SER A 166 42.96 11.84 25.78
C SER A 166 41.77 10.89 25.61
N ILE A 167 40.62 11.38 25.13
CA ILE A 167 39.42 10.58 24.93
C ILE A 167 39.74 9.53 23.87
N LYS A 168 40.10 8.32 24.30
CA LYS A 168 40.32 7.19 23.40
C LYS A 168 38.95 6.73 22.92
N LEU A 169 38.58 7.11 21.69
CA LEU A 169 37.52 6.51 20.86
C LEU A 169 37.90 5.08 20.42
N VAL A 170 38.42 4.29 21.34
CA VAL A 170 38.95 2.95 21.06
C VAL A 170 37.93 1.93 21.60
N GLY A 171 37.31 1.15 20.71
CA GLY A 171 36.51 -0.02 21.08
C GLY A 171 34.99 0.18 21.30
N LEU A 172 34.43 1.38 21.14
CA LEU A 172 32.97 1.61 21.24
C LEU A 172 32.22 1.19 19.96
N SER A 173 31.11 0.46 20.11
CA SER A 173 30.20 0.21 18.98
C SER A 173 29.46 1.49 18.57
N GLN A 174 28.91 1.53 17.35
CA GLN A 174 28.10 2.67 16.86
C GLN A 174 26.95 3.02 17.82
N THR A 175 26.27 2.01 18.35
CA THR A 175 25.19 2.18 19.33
C THR A 175 25.67 2.74 20.66
N ASP A 176 26.88 2.36 21.10
CA ASP A 176 27.47 2.91 22.32
C ASP A 176 27.87 4.37 22.15
N PHE A 177 28.37 4.74 20.96
CA PHE A 177 28.66 6.13 20.63
C PHE A 177 27.39 6.99 20.60
N GLU A 178 26.32 6.52 19.96
CA GLU A 178 25.04 7.21 19.93
C GLU A 178 24.44 7.38 21.34
N ASN A 179 24.55 6.36 22.20
CA ASN A 179 24.12 6.44 23.58
C ASN A 179 24.97 7.44 24.38
N LYS A 180 26.29 7.42 24.19
CA LYS A 180 27.20 8.40 24.81
C LYS A 180 26.88 9.84 24.38
N MET A 181 26.52 10.07 23.11
CA MET A 181 26.07 11.38 22.63
C MET A 181 24.75 11.81 23.27
N LYS A 182 23.80 10.88 23.46
CA LYS A 182 22.56 11.14 24.19
C LYS A 182 22.83 11.50 25.66
N ASP A 183 23.78 10.83 26.30
CA ASP A 183 24.17 11.11 27.68
C ASP A 183 24.83 12.50 27.81
N TYR A 184 25.72 12.85 26.88
CA TYR A 184 26.29 14.20 26.80
C TYR A 184 25.21 15.27 26.61
N ARG A 185 24.19 15.01 25.78
CA ARG A 185 23.03 15.92 25.62
C ARG A 185 22.26 16.07 26.95
N LYS A 186 21.98 14.99 27.67
CA LYS A 186 21.30 15.03 28.97
C LYS A 186 22.12 15.82 30.00
N LEU A 187 23.43 15.58 30.02
CA LEU A 187 24.36 16.24 30.93
C LEU A 187 24.48 17.75 30.63
N LEU A 188 24.48 18.15 29.36
CA LEU A 188 24.40 19.56 28.96
C LEU A 188 23.13 20.23 29.50
N LEU A 189 21.97 19.60 29.32
CA LEU A 189 20.69 20.14 29.81
C LEU A 189 20.64 20.21 31.34
N PHE A 190 21.24 19.22 32.02
CA PHE A 190 21.36 19.22 33.48
C PHE A 190 22.25 20.35 33.99
N PHE A 191 23.44 20.56 33.42
CA PHE A 191 24.28 21.71 33.80
C PHE A 191 23.60 23.04 33.45
N TRP A 192 22.82 23.09 32.38
CA TRP A 192 22.05 24.27 32.00
C TRP A 192 20.94 24.60 33.01
N SER A 193 20.24 23.60 33.55
CA SER A 193 19.20 23.82 34.56
C SER A 193 19.77 24.24 35.91
N GLN A 194 20.98 23.78 36.25
CA GLN A 194 21.70 24.13 37.48
C GLN A 194 22.46 25.46 37.41
N GLU A 195 22.26 26.26 36.35
CA GLU A 195 22.97 27.53 36.12
C GLU A 195 24.50 27.42 36.01
N ARG A 196 25.05 26.21 35.85
CA ARG A 196 26.49 25.91 35.77
C ARG A 196 27.06 26.22 34.38
N ARG A 197 27.06 27.50 33.98
CA ARG A 197 27.37 27.94 32.60
C ARG A 197 28.81 27.64 32.17
N LEU A 198 29.79 27.77 33.07
CA LEU A 198 31.20 27.47 32.77
C LEU A 198 31.43 25.97 32.53
N ASP A 199 30.67 25.12 33.23
CA ASP A 199 30.72 23.67 33.04
C ASP A 199 30.05 23.28 31.71
N CYS A 200 29.00 23.99 31.28
CA CYS A 200 28.44 23.82 29.93
C CYS A 200 29.48 24.14 28.84
N ILE A 201 30.24 25.24 28.98
CA ILE A 201 31.29 25.61 28.01
C ILE A 201 32.38 24.53 28.01
N SER A 202 32.83 24.09 29.18
CA SER A 202 33.87 23.07 29.32
C SER A 202 33.45 21.74 28.68
N LEU A 203 32.19 21.34 28.88
CA LEU A 203 31.60 20.16 28.26
C LEU A 203 31.53 20.29 26.73
N ILE A 204 31.08 21.42 26.20
CA ILE A 204 31.00 21.64 24.75
C ILE A 204 32.39 21.63 24.10
N VAL A 205 33.38 22.21 24.77
CA VAL A 205 34.78 22.13 24.33
C VAL A 205 35.25 20.66 24.32
N GLU A 206 34.89 19.86 25.33
CA GLU A 206 35.20 18.43 25.35
C GLU A 206 34.53 17.66 24.20
N ILE A 207 33.26 17.92 23.92
CA ILE A 207 32.51 17.26 22.84
C ILE A 207 33.08 17.65 21.46
N THR A 208 33.47 18.91 21.27
CA THR A 208 34.06 19.37 20.00
C THR A 208 35.46 18.82 19.75
N ARG A 209 36.22 18.45 20.79
CA ARG A 209 37.51 17.72 20.61
C ARG A 209 37.34 16.37 19.92
N LEU A 210 36.16 15.76 19.96
CA LEU A 210 35.87 14.52 19.21
C LEU A 210 35.97 14.70 17.69
N LEU A 211 35.84 15.94 17.20
CA LEU A 211 36.07 16.28 15.79
C LEU A 211 37.55 16.39 15.43
N ASN A 212 38.45 16.36 16.42
CA ASN A 212 39.90 16.34 16.18
C ASN A 212 40.43 14.91 15.97
N SER A 213 39.73 13.90 16.50
CA SER A 213 40.12 12.50 16.37
C SER A 213 39.61 11.89 15.06
N VAL A 214 40.52 11.63 14.11
CA VAL A 214 40.24 10.99 12.82
C VAL A 214 40.68 9.52 12.81
N SER A 215 40.69 8.85 13.97
CA SER A 215 41.17 7.46 14.11
C SER A 215 40.41 6.47 13.22
N VAL A 216 39.13 6.72 12.95
CA VAL A 216 38.32 5.97 11.98
C VAL A 216 37.63 6.96 11.02
N PRO A 217 38.24 7.28 9.86
CA PRO A 217 37.73 8.29 8.94
C PRO A 217 36.30 8.04 8.43
N GLN A 218 35.89 6.77 8.33
CA GLN A 218 34.56 6.37 7.86
C GLN A 218 33.42 6.84 8.77
N TYR A 219 33.69 6.99 10.06
CA TYR A 219 32.70 7.36 11.07
C TYR A 219 32.63 8.86 11.33
N TYR A 220 33.58 9.62 10.78
CA TYR A 220 33.68 11.07 10.98
C TYR A 220 32.42 11.84 10.55
N PRO A 221 31.77 11.54 9.40
CA PRO A 221 30.53 12.23 9.01
C PRO A 221 29.42 12.07 10.06
N SER A 222 29.29 10.89 10.65
CA SER A 222 28.32 10.58 11.70
C SER A 222 28.66 11.31 13.01
N ILE A 223 29.94 11.33 13.41
CA ILE A 223 30.42 12.11 14.57
C ILE A 223 30.07 13.60 14.40
N PHE A 224 30.34 14.15 13.21
CA PHE A 224 30.05 15.54 12.88
C PHE A 224 28.57 15.90 13.06
N VAL A 225 27.67 15.05 12.55
CA VAL A 225 26.23 15.26 12.71
C VAL A 225 25.84 15.35 14.19
N HIS A 226 26.28 14.38 15.00
CA HIS A 226 25.91 14.34 16.43
C HIS A 226 26.52 15.50 17.22
N VAL A 227 27.78 15.85 16.98
CA VAL A 227 28.44 16.98 17.67
C VAL A 227 27.77 18.29 17.30
N THR A 228 27.45 18.51 16.01
CA THR A 228 26.80 19.75 15.59
C THR A 228 25.35 19.88 16.06
N ASP A 229 24.63 18.78 16.30
CA ASP A 229 23.32 18.82 16.97
C ASP A 229 23.43 19.36 18.41
N ILE A 230 24.42 18.90 19.17
CA ILE A 230 24.63 19.34 20.56
C ILE A 230 25.08 20.80 20.60
N LEU A 231 25.94 21.22 19.66
CA LEU A 231 26.34 22.62 19.50
C LEU A 231 25.14 23.52 19.18
N ASP A 232 24.24 23.08 18.31
CA ASP A 232 23.03 23.82 17.95
C ASP A 232 22.09 23.96 19.16
N ILE A 233 21.94 22.91 19.97
CA ILE A 233 21.19 22.98 21.24
C ILE A 233 21.83 24.02 22.16
N PHE A 234 23.15 23.96 22.36
CA PHE A 234 23.87 24.92 23.18
C PHE A 234 23.68 26.37 22.69
N GLY A 235 23.83 26.59 21.39
CA GLY A 235 23.62 27.91 20.79
C GLY A 235 22.21 28.44 20.96
N ASN A 236 21.20 27.58 20.79
CA ASN A 236 19.81 27.95 21.03
C ASN A 236 19.53 28.27 22.51
N LEU A 237 20.09 27.50 23.45
CA LEU A 237 19.95 27.76 24.88
C LEU A 237 20.53 29.13 25.27
N VAL A 238 21.71 29.48 24.76
CA VAL A 238 22.32 30.81 24.98
C VAL A 238 21.47 31.90 24.33
N TYR A 239 20.99 31.69 23.11
CA TYR A 239 20.11 32.62 22.41
C TYR A 239 18.81 32.90 23.19
N GLN A 240 18.13 31.83 23.66
CA GLN A 240 16.90 31.94 24.45
C GLN A 240 17.13 32.70 25.75
N ARG A 241 18.23 32.43 26.46
CA ARG A 241 18.59 33.16 27.68
C ARG A 241 18.81 34.65 27.43
N LEU A 242 19.51 35.00 26.34
CA LEU A 242 19.71 36.41 25.98
C LEU A 242 18.38 37.07 25.59
N LEU A 243 17.51 36.36 24.88
CA LEU A 243 16.18 36.83 24.52
C LEU A 243 15.29 37.07 25.76
N GLU A 244 15.28 36.15 26.72
CA GLU A 244 14.55 36.28 27.98
C GLU A 244 15.08 37.46 28.80
N LYS A 245 16.41 37.59 28.94
CA LYS A 245 17.03 38.74 29.59
C LYS A 245 16.66 40.06 28.94
N ALA A 246 16.68 40.13 27.60
CA ALA A 246 16.26 41.32 26.87
C ALA A 246 14.79 41.68 27.16
N LYS A 247 13.89 40.69 27.20
CA LYS A 247 12.48 40.89 27.52
C LYS A 247 12.28 41.35 28.96
N SER A 248 12.95 40.72 29.92
CA SER A 248 12.87 41.10 31.34
C SER A 248 13.44 42.50 31.59
N GLU A 249 14.55 42.85 30.95
CA GLU A 249 15.15 44.19 31.06
C GLU A 249 14.24 45.26 30.47
N ARG A 250 13.57 45.01 29.35
CA ARG A 250 12.57 45.93 28.78
C ARG A 250 11.34 46.06 29.67
N ALA A 251 10.84 44.96 30.23
CA ALA A 251 9.72 44.97 31.16
C ALA A 251 10.05 45.78 32.43
N ALA A 252 11.26 45.64 32.95
CA ALA A 252 11.74 46.42 34.10
C ALA A 252 11.87 47.93 33.80
N ASN A 253 12.09 48.30 32.54
CA ASN A 253 12.14 49.69 32.08
C ASN A 253 10.81 50.21 31.51
N HIS A 254 9.69 49.48 31.69
CA HIS A 254 8.35 49.81 31.17
C HIS A 254 8.29 50.04 29.64
N LEU A 255 9.18 49.39 28.88
CA LEU A 255 9.22 49.46 27.42
C LEU A 255 8.31 48.38 26.80
N PRO A 256 7.77 48.60 25.58
CA PRO A 256 6.96 47.60 24.90
C PRO A 256 7.76 46.31 24.65
N SER A 257 7.04 45.18 24.57
CA SER A 257 7.61 43.85 24.33
C SER A 257 8.53 43.84 23.09
N LEU A 258 9.60 43.03 23.15
CA LEU A 258 10.62 42.99 22.10
C LEU A 258 10.00 42.58 20.74
N PRO A 259 10.21 43.35 19.66
CA PRO A 259 9.70 43.01 18.34
C PRO A 259 10.31 41.70 17.81
N GLN A 260 9.61 41.00 16.90
CA GLN A 260 10.09 39.75 16.31
C GLN A 260 11.40 39.93 15.53
N ASN A 261 11.55 41.04 14.80
CA ASN A 261 12.78 41.44 14.11
C ASN A 261 13.39 42.66 14.79
N PHE A 262 13.90 42.48 16.01
CA PHE A 262 14.50 43.56 16.79
C PHE A 262 15.83 44.05 16.20
N VAL A 263 16.07 45.36 16.32
CA VAL A 263 17.31 46.05 15.93
C VAL A 263 18.17 46.30 17.17
N THR A 264 19.44 45.90 17.10
CA THR A 264 20.35 45.85 18.26
C THR A 264 20.57 47.19 18.96
N VAL A 265 20.67 48.27 18.19
CA VAL A 265 21.02 49.60 18.70
C VAL A 265 19.85 50.25 19.44
N THR A 266 18.61 50.00 19.00
CA THR A 266 17.40 50.64 19.54
C THR A 266 16.65 49.77 20.54
N ASP A 267 16.63 48.46 20.34
CA ASP A 267 15.67 47.59 21.01
C ASP A 267 16.26 46.81 22.18
N ILE A 268 17.58 46.70 22.25
CA ILE A 268 18.30 45.94 23.28
C ILE A 268 19.01 46.92 24.20
N LEU A 269 18.88 46.74 25.52
CA LEU A 269 19.48 47.61 26.51
C LEU A 269 20.90 47.16 26.91
N GLU A 270 21.66 48.04 27.56
CA GLU A 270 23.10 47.87 27.78
C GLU A 270 23.45 46.65 28.64
N HIS A 271 22.62 46.28 29.63
CA HIS A 271 22.96 45.17 30.53
C HIS A 271 22.89 43.81 29.80
N THR A 272 21.91 43.61 28.91
CA THR A 272 21.88 42.45 28.02
C THR A 272 23.03 42.47 27.01
N ARG A 273 23.40 43.64 26.47
CA ARG A 273 24.58 43.77 25.58
C ARG A 273 25.88 43.37 26.27
N ILE A 274 26.12 43.84 27.50
CA ILE A 274 27.29 43.45 28.30
C ILE A 274 27.29 41.95 28.58
N THR A 275 26.13 41.37 28.92
CA THR A 275 26.00 39.93 29.12
C THR A 275 26.37 39.15 27.86
N ALA A 276 25.93 39.60 26.68
CA ALA A 276 26.32 39.00 25.41
C ALA A 276 27.83 39.15 25.14
N ARG A 277 28.43 40.32 25.38
CA ARG A 277 29.89 40.54 25.23
C ARG A 277 30.70 39.61 26.13
N ASN A 278 30.24 39.38 27.36
CA ASN A 278 30.89 38.45 28.28
C ASN A 278 30.90 37.01 27.74
N TRP A 279 29.83 36.56 27.06
CA TRP A 279 29.82 35.25 26.41
C TRP A 279 30.91 35.15 25.33
N PHE A 280 31.01 36.15 24.44
CA PHE A 280 32.04 36.13 23.40
C PHE A 280 33.46 36.28 23.96
N GLY A 281 33.66 37.08 25.01
CA GLY A 281 34.93 37.14 25.74
C GLY A 281 35.36 35.77 26.27
N LYS A 282 34.44 35.02 26.90
CA LYS A 282 34.72 33.67 27.41
C LYS A 282 35.00 32.63 26.31
N ILE A 283 34.43 32.79 25.13
CA ILE A 283 34.73 31.91 23.98
C ILE A 283 36.11 32.23 23.40
N GLN A 284 36.50 33.51 23.36
CA GLN A 284 37.82 33.92 22.89
C GLN A 284 38.95 33.40 23.79
N ASP A 285 38.68 33.16 25.07
CA ASP A 285 39.61 32.56 26.05
C ASP A 285 39.91 31.06 25.77
N ILE A 286 39.17 30.40 24.86
CA ILE A 286 39.42 28.99 24.49
C ILE A 286 40.73 28.90 23.69
N LYS A 287 41.71 28.17 24.24
CA LYS A 287 43.06 28.03 23.65
C LYS A 287 43.11 27.17 22.39
N GLU A 288 42.23 26.17 22.29
CA GLU A 288 42.21 25.22 21.17
C GLU A 288 41.46 25.78 19.96
N THR A 289 42.12 25.81 18.79
CA THR A 289 41.58 26.42 17.56
C THR A 289 40.28 25.77 17.08
N LEU A 290 40.22 24.42 17.02
CA LEU A 290 39.07 23.71 16.45
C LEU A 290 37.81 23.83 17.34
N PRO A 291 37.84 23.52 18.66
CA PRO A 291 36.73 23.81 19.56
C PRO A 291 36.27 25.26 19.50
N ARG A 292 37.21 26.22 19.47
CA ARG A 292 36.89 27.65 19.40
C ARG A 292 36.08 27.97 18.15
N ILE A 293 36.50 27.50 16.96
CA ILE A 293 35.77 27.72 15.69
C ILE A 293 34.31 27.23 15.80
N TYR A 294 34.09 26.00 16.26
CA TYR A 294 32.75 25.42 16.33
C TYR A 294 31.85 26.10 17.37
N VAL A 295 32.38 26.41 18.55
CA VAL A 295 31.63 27.11 19.60
C VAL A 295 31.28 28.52 19.15
N GLU A 296 32.24 29.23 18.54
CA GLU A 296 32.02 30.58 18.02
C GLU A 296 30.95 30.60 16.91
N LEU A 297 30.97 29.63 15.99
CA LEU A 297 29.93 29.46 14.97
C LEU A 297 28.55 29.16 15.59
N SER A 298 28.48 28.32 16.62
CA SER A 298 27.22 27.97 17.29
C SER A 298 26.54 29.17 17.96
N LEU A 299 27.34 30.14 18.44
CA LEU A 299 26.85 31.35 19.10
C LEU A 299 26.73 32.54 18.15
N LEU A 300 27.05 32.40 16.86
CA LEU A 300 27.12 33.52 15.94
C LEU A 300 25.80 34.31 15.83
N LYS A 301 24.65 33.62 15.87
CA LYS A 301 23.32 34.27 15.90
C LYS A 301 23.12 35.15 17.14
N CYS A 302 23.79 34.85 18.25
CA CYS A 302 23.75 35.67 19.47
C CYS A 302 24.49 37.00 19.31
N MET A 303 25.33 37.19 18.28
CA MET A 303 25.95 38.48 17.99
C MET A 303 24.92 39.56 17.65
N LYS A 304 23.71 39.17 17.18
CA LYS A 304 22.58 40.08 17.01
C LYS A 304 22.22 40.84 18.28
N PHE A 305 22.55 40.31 19.48
CA PHE A 305 22.34 41.02 20.74
C PHE A 305 23.40 42.08 21.06
N MET A 306 24.48 42.18 20.30
CA MET A 306 25.59 43.11 20.52
C MET A 306 25.81 44.05 19.35
N ASP A 307 25.98 43.49 18.15
CA ASP A 307 26.27 44.20 16.91
C ASP A 307 25.94 43.32 15.70
N ASP A 308 24.81 43.62 15.06
CA ASP A 308 24.32 42.91 13.87
C ASP A 308 25.27 43.11 12.66
N SER A 309 25.91 44.28 12.56
CA SER A 309 26.82 44.60 11.45
C SER A 309 28.11 43.78 11.47
N SER A 310 28.50 43.30 12.66
CA SER A 310 29.71 42.50 12.86
C SER A 310 29.57 41.03 12.45
N ILE A 311 28.36 40.54 12.17
CA ILE A 311 28.10 39.12 11.92
C ILE A 311 28.84 38.64 10.66
N MET A 312 28.65 39.32 9.53
CA MET A 312 29.26 38.92 8.26
C MET A 312 30.81 39.01 8.27
N PRO A 313 31.43 40.10 8.79
CA PRO A 313 32.88 40.14 8.97
C PRO A 313 33.41 38.99 9.83
N ASN A 314 32.69 38.58 10.88
CA ASN A 314 33.06 37.44 11.71
C ASN A 314 32.93 36.10 10.97
N ILE A 315 31.90 35.90 10.14
CA ILE A 315 31.81 34.72 9.26
C ILE A 315 33.03 34.63 8.36
N MET A 316 33.38 35.72 7.66
CA MET A 316 34.52 35.75 6.75
C MET A 316 35.85 35.52 7.48
N ARG A 317 36.00 36.10 8.68
CA ARG A 317 37.16 35.85 9.55
C ARG A 317 37.24 34.39 9.97
N ILE A 318 36.15 33.76 10.42
CA ILE A 318 36.14 32.35 10.81
C ILE A 318 36.44 31.46 9.59
N GLY A 319 35.93 31.81 8.41
CA GLY A 319 36.28 31.13 7.15
C GLY A 319 37.79 31.14 6.89
N SER A 320 38.44 32.30 7.08
CA SER A 320 39.90 32.41 6.98
C SER A 320 40.65 31.59 8.04
N LEU A 321 40.09 31.43 9.24
CA LEU A 321 40.66 30.54 10.28
C LEU A 321 40.55 29.07 9.88
N ILE A 322 39.43 28.65 9.28
CA ILE A 322 39.24 27.27 8.82
C ILE A 322 40.25 26.90 7.73
N ARG A 323 40.71 27.86 6.92
CA ARG A 323 41.80 27.65 5.94
C ARG A 323 43.09 27.12 6.58
N SER A 324 43.38 27.48 7.83
CA SER A 324 44.56 27.00 8.55
C SER A 324 44.49 25.52 8.95
N LEU A 325 43.30 24.90 8.89
CA LEU A 325 43.12 23.48 9.21
C LEU A 325 43.64 22.61 8.05
N GLN A 326 44.75 21.90 8.30
CA GLN A 326 45.46 21.10 7.30
C GLN A 326 44.84 19.72 7.01
N HIS A 327 43.91 19.23 7.84
CA HIS A 327 43.31 17.92 7.63
C HIS A 327 42.05 18.02 6.72
N PRO A 328 41.99 17.32 5.57
CA PRO A 328 40.90 17.48 4.60
C PRO A 328 39.50 17.25 5.14
N LEU A 329 39.34 16.18 5.91
CA LEU A 329 38.07 15.82 6.52
C LEU A 329 37.58 16.89 7.52
N ILE A 330 38.42 17.23 8.51
CA ILE A 330 38.11 18.25 9.52
C ILE A 330 37.79 19.60 8.87
N SER A 331 38.64 20.02 7.94
CA SER A 331 38.55 21.29 7.25
C SER A 331 37.30 21.39 6.36
N SER A 332 36.89 20.29 5.69
CA SER A 332 35.69 20.27 4.84
C SER A 332 34.40 20.33 5.64
N TYR A 333 34.31 19.58 6.73
CA TYR A 333 33.13 19.57 7.60
C TYR A 333 33.01 20.85 8.43
N ALA A 334 34.13 21.47 8.82
CA ALA A 334 34.11 22.79 9.43
C ALA A 334 33.55 23.86 8.48
N ARG A 335 33.95 23.83 7.20
CA ARG A 335 33.36 24.69 6.15
C ARG A 335 31.87 24.41 5.96
N CYS A 336 31.47 23.15 5.93
CA CYS A 336 30.06 22.76 5.85
C CYS A 336 29.23 23.34 7.00
N TYR A 337 29.75 23.31 8.24
CA TYR A 337 29.06 23.92 9.38
C TYR A 337 28.98 25.45 9.24
N LEU A 338 30.06 26.11 8.79
CA LEU A 338 30.04 27.55 8.53
C LEU A 338 29.00 27.92 7.47
N CYS A 339 28.93 27.20 6.36
CA CYS A 339 27.90 27.42 5.33
C CYS A 339 26.48 27.19 5.87
N ARG A 340 26.27 26.17 6.73
CA ARG A 340 24.98 25.93 7.39
C ARG A 340 24.56 27.10 8.27
N ILE A 341 25.48 27.61 9.10
CA ILE A 341 25.19 28.76 9.96
C ILE A 341 24.98 30.03 9.14
N SER A 342 25.75 30.23 8.07
CA SER A 342 25.57 31.38 7.17
C SER A 342 24.18 31.39 6.55
N MET A 343 23.71 30.25 6.05
CA MET A 343 22.33 30.08 5.53
C MET A 343 21.23 30.33 6.56
N ARG A 344 21.48 30.11 7.86
CA ARG A 344 20.53 30.43 8.94
C ARG A 344 20.44 31.93 9.25
N ILE A 345 21.49 32.67 8.95
CA ILE A 345 21.61 34.10 9.25
C ILE A 345 21.11 34.91 8.05
N ASP A 346 21.74 34.71 6.90
CA ASP A 346 21.37 35.32 5.63
C ASP A 346 21.57 34.32 4.50
N SER A 347 20.47 33.88 3.90
CA SER A 347 20.50 32.94 2.79
C SER A 347 20.86 33.59 1.45
N THR A 348 20.81 34.91 1.34
CA THR A 348 21.02 35.61 0.06
C THR A 348 22.49 35.89 -0.24
N ASP A 349 23.32 36.04 0.80
CA ASP A 349 24.74 36.29 0.61
C ASP A 349 25.52 35.01 0.25
N ARG A 350 26.11 35.01 -0.95
CA ARG A 350 26.92 33.91 -1.47
C ARG A 350 28.41 34.03 -1.12
N ALA A 351 28.88 35.18 -0.63
CA ALA A 351 30.29 35.42 -0.34
C ALA A 351 30.94 34.40 0.61
N PRO A 352 30.35 34.03 1.77
CA PRO A 352 30.97 33.05 2.67
C PRO A 352 31.00 31.64 2.09
N HIS A 353 30.01 31.31 1.24
CA HIS A 353 29.92 30.04 0.53
C HIS A 353 31.01 29.94 -0.54
N TRP A 354 31.23 31.02 -1.30
CA TRP A 354 32.31 31.13 -2.28
C TRP A 354 33.70 31.09 -1.64
N LEU A 355 33.89 31.71 -0.48
CA LEU A 355 35.12 31.60 0.29
C LEU A 355 35.41 30.13 0.64
N CYS A 356 34.42 29.41 1.16
CA CYS A 356 34.58 28.02 1.56
C CYS A 356 34.93 27.10 0.38
N ILE A 357 34.24 27.23 -0.76
CA ILE A 357 34.51 26.38 -1.92
C ILE A 357 35.88 26.71 -2.54
N ASN A 358 36.22 27.99 -2.73
CA ASN A 358 37.51 28.38 -3.30
C ASN A 358 38.68 27.92 -2.42
N ASP A 359 38.55 28.09 -1.11
CA ASP A 359 39.55 27.59 -0.17
C ASP A 359 39.66 26.07 -0.25
N TRP A 360 38.55 25.35 -0.32
CA TRP A 360 38.55 23.90 -0.44
C TRP A 360 39.31 23.43 -1.69
N MET A 361 39.07 24.08 -2.84
CA MET A 361 39.75 23.80 -4.10
C MET A 361 41.27 24.04 -4.02
N GLN A 362 41.70 25.03 -3.25
CA GLN A 362 43.12 25.37 -3.09
C GLN A 362 43.83 24.53 -2.03
N THR A 363 43.11 23.94 -1.07
CA THR A 363 43.73 23.31 0.10
C THR A 363 44.30 21.91 -0.20
N TYR A 364 43.78 21.16 -1.18
CA TYR A 364 44.12 19.74 -1.33
C TYR A 364 44.25 19.24 -2.77
N LYS A 365 45.34 18.51 -3.08
CA LYS A 365 45.61 17.94 -4.41
C LYS A 365 45.20 16.47 -4.59
N VAL A 366 45.05 15.69 -3.51
CA VAL A 366 44.64 14.27 -3.53
C VAL A 366 43.69 14.03 -2.36
N GLN A 367 42.54 13.37 -2.59
CA GLN A 367 41.45 13.32 -1.62
C GLN A 367 40.76 11.94 -1.51
N PRO A 368 40.34 11.51 -0.31
CA PRO A 368 39.37 10.43 -0.14
C PRO A 368 37.96 10.94 -0.47
N ILE A 369 37.64 11.01 -1.76
CA ILE A 369 36.45 11.67 -2.34
C ILE A 369 35.15 11.25 -1.64
N ARG A 370 34.98 9.97 -1.32
CA ARG A 370 33.74 9.43 -0.73
C ARG A 370 33.38 10.04 0.63
N LEU A 371 34.37 10.33 1.49
CA LEU A 371 34.12 10.85 2.83
C LEU A 371 33.87 12.36 2.85
N LEU A 372 34.35 13.06 1.81
CA LEU A 372 34.23 14.51 1.69
C LEU A 372 32.98 14.92 0.92
N TRP A 373 32.43 14.01 0.12
CA TRP A 373 31.28 14.27 -0.73
C TRP A 373 30.09 14.91 0.00
N PRO A 374 29.65 14.45 1.19
CA PRO A 374 28.48 15.06 1.82
C PRO A 374 28.75 16.53 2.19
N ALA A 375 29.91 16.82 2.79
CA ALA A 375 30.26 18.20 3.11
C ALA A 375 30.33 19.08 1.84
N LEU A 376 30.93 18.56 0.77
CA LEU A 376 31.09 19.29 -0.49
C LEU A 376 29.75 19.54 -1.19
N GLN A 377 28.88 18.54 -1.24
CA GLN A 377 27.53 18.65 -1.81
C GLN A 377 26.73 19.74 -1.09
N TYR A 378 26.80 19.82 0.23
CA TYR A 378 26.09 20.85 0.99
C TYR A 378 26.64 22.25 0.71
N ILE A 379 27.98 22.39 0.69
CA ILE A 379 28.63 23.68 0.38
C ILE A 379 28.21 24.15 -1.01
N ILE A 380 28.21 23.27 -2.01
CA ILE A 380 27.79 23.61 -3.37
C ILE A 380 26.30 23.96 -3.40
N GLN A 381 25.46 23.23 -2.68
CA GLN A 381 24.05 23.58 -2.55
C GLN A 381 23.89 25.01 -2.01
N CYS A 382 24.67 25.39 -1.01
CA CYS A 382 24.70 26.75 -0.48
C CYS A 382 25.14 27.79 -1.52
N VAL A 383 26.20 27.51 -2.29
CA VAL A 383 26.68 28.40 -3.36
C VAL A 383 25.65 28.55 -4.50
N SER A 384 24.97 27.46 -4.84
CA SER A 384 23.99 27.40 -5.93
C SER A 384 22.64 28.05 -5.60
N TYR A 385 22.40 28.34 -4.32
CA TYR A 385 21.14 28.94 -3.90
C TYR A 385 20.97 30.35 -4.51
N GLY A 386 19.84 30.59 -5.16
CA GLY A 386 19.56 31.84 -5.87
C GLY A 386 20.30 32.03 -7.21
N ALA A 387 21.09 31.04 -7.67
CA ALA A 387 21.74 31.11 -8.97
C ALA A 387 20.72 30.85 -10.10
N VAL A 388 20.76 31.69 -11.14
CA VAL A 388 19.87 31.57 -12.31
C VAL A 388 20.68 31.51 -13.60
N THR A 389 21.70 32.36 -13.72
CA THR A 389 22.48 32.48 -14.96
C THR A 389 23.67 31.53 -14.97
N TYR A 390 24.12 31.15 -16.17
CA TYR A 390 25.32 30.31 -16.30
C TYR A 390 26.55 30.91 -15.57
N ASN A 391 26.71 32.23 -15.70
CA ASN A 391 27.83 32.98 -15.12
C ASN A 391 27.87 32.97 -13.59
N ASP A 392 26.71 32.79 -12.93
CA ASP A 392 26.63 32.75 -11.47
C ASP A 392 27.50 31.64 -10.86
N LEU A 393 27.70 30.53 -11.59
CA LEU A 393 28.47 29.37 -11.12
C LEU A 393 29.68 29.07 -12.01
N LEU A 394 30.08 30.01 -12.89
CA LEU A 394 31.16 29.81 -13.88
C LEU A 394 32.44 29.16 -13.30
N PRO A 395 32.95 29.57 -12.12
CA PRO A 395 34.14 28.93 -11.56
C PRO A 395 33.95 27.42 -11.30
N LEU A 396 32.76 26.99 -10.87
CA LEU A 396 32.46 25.57 -10.65
C LEU A 396 32.42 24.78 -11.96
N TRP A 397 31.93 25.39 -13.04
CA TRP A 397 31.95 24.81 -14.38
C TRP A 397 33.38 24.58 -14.88
N GLU A 398 34.24 25.58 -14.69
CA GLU A 398 35.67 25.48 -15.04
C GLU A 398 36.39 24.45 -14.16
N TYR A 399 36.13 24.41 -12.86
CA TYR A 399 36.72 23.39 -11.98
C TYR A 399 36.29 21.97 -12.35
N CYS A 400 35.06 21.78 -12.82
CA CYS A 400 34.58 20.47 -13.26
C CYS A 400 35.13 20.05 -14.64
N SER A 401 35.66 20.98 -15.44
CA SER A 401 36.29 20.66 -16.73
C SER A 401 37.76 20.23 -16.56
N VAL A 402 38.40 20.59 -15.45
CA VAL A 402 39.78 20.20 -15.13
C VAL A 402 39.82 18.76 -14.59
N GLY A 403 40.50 17.85 -15.32
CA GLY A 403 40.48 16.40 -15.06
C GLY A 403 40.78 15.95 -13.63
N ASN A 404 41.77 16.56 -12.95
CA ASN A 404 42.13 16.17 -11.58
C ASN A 404 41.05 16.54 -10.54
N LEU A 405 40.30 17.61 -10.78
CA LEU A 405 39.28 18.14 -9.87
C LEU A 405 37.90 17.59 -10.18
N ARG A 406 37.64 17.22 -11.45
CA ARG A 406 36.41 16.61 -11.94
C ARG A 406 35.97 15.42 -11.08
N ASN A 407 36.87 14.46 -10.86
CA ASN A 407 36.55 13.22 -10.12
C ASN A 407 36.05 13.49 -8.70
N ALA A 408 36.49 14.58 -8.08
CA ALA A 408 36.10 14.96 -6.73
C ALA A 408 34.86 15.85 -6.69
N LEU A 409 34.70 16.76 -7.66
CA LEU A 409 33.73 17.84 -7.62
C LEU A 409 32.47 17.54 -8.43
N LEU A 410 32.58 16.90 -9.60
CA LEU A 410 31.50 16.84 -10.60
C LEU A 410 30.22 16.23 -10.03
N ASN A 411 30.32 15.10 -9.34
CA ASN A 411 29.13 14.46 -8.79
C ASN A 411 28.53 15.25 -7.62
N SER A 412 29.37 15.85 -6.76
CA SER A 412 28.89 16.74 -5.70
C SER A 412 28.26 18.01 -6.29
N PHE A 413 28.74 18.48 -7.44
CA PHE A 413 28.18 19.59 -8.19
C PHE A 413 26.80 19.25 -8.75
N ILE A 414 26.68 18.17 -9.52
CA ILE A 414 25.40 17.74 -10.12
C ILE A 414 24.34 17.46 -9.04
N ASN A 415 24.71 16.88 -7.89
CA ASN A 415 23.75 16.63 -6.80
C ASN A 415 23.50 17.83 -5.89
N GLY A 416 24.40 18.82 -5.88
CA GLY A 416 24.31 20.00 -5.03
C GLY A 416 23.51 21.15 -5.65
N ILE A 417 23.56 21.30 -6.97
CA ILE A 417 22.85 22.38 -7.67
C ILE A 417 21.33 22.33 -7.48
N SER A 418 20.70 23.50 -7.46
CA SER A 418 19.24 23.58 -7.41
C SER A 418 18.62 22.94 -8.65
N LYS A 419 17.48 22.26 -8.46
CA LYS A 419 16.73 21.65 -9.57
C LYS A 419 16.28 22.67 -10.60
N PHE A 420 15.98 23.89 -10.17
CA PHE A 420 15.60 24.99 -11.06
C PHE A 420 16.76 25.37 -12.00
N TYR A 421 17.98 25.53 -11.46
CA TYR A 421 19.17 25.79 -12.25
C TYR A 421 19.49 24.65 -13.23
N LEU A 422 19.35 23.40 -12.78
CA LEU A 422 19.58 22.23 -13.62
C LEU A 422 18.56 22.12 -14.77
N THR A 423 17.32 22.58 -14.61
CA THR A 423 16.34 22.63 -15.71
C THR A 423 16.81 23.51 -16.86
N GLU A 424 17.24 24.73 -16.56
CA GLU A 424 17.67 25.72 -17.55
C GLU A 424 18.98 25.29 -18.24
N HIS A 425 19.94 24.75 -17.47
CA HIS A 425 21.29 24.40 -17.96
C HIS A 425 21.50 22.89 -18.19
N ALA A 426 20.42 22.12 -18.41
CA ALA A 426 20.48 20.66 -18.53
C ALA A 426 21.38 20.19 -19.69
N MET A 427 21.40 20.95 -20.79
CA MET A 427 22.17 20.62 -21.99
C MET A 427 23.67 20.83 -21.76
N GLU A 428 24.03 21.93 -21.09
CA GLU A 428 25.39 22.32 -20.73
C GLU A 428 26.00 21.31 -19.76
N ILE A 429 25.25 20.88 -18.73
CA ILE A 429 25.69 19.84 -17.79
C ILE A 429 25.90 18.51 -18.52
N THR A 430 25.00 18.17 -19.44
CA THR A 430 25.15 16.94 -20.23
C THR A 430 26.41 16.98 -21.09
N LYS A 431 26.72 18.12 -21.74
CA LYS A 431 27.96 18.30 -22.51
C LYS A 431 29.19 18.21 -21.61
N LEU A 432 29.18 18.87 -20.45
CA LEU A 432 30.26 18.79 -19.47
C LEU A 432 30.59 17.35 -19.09
N VAL A 433 29.58 16.50 -18.88
CA VAL A 433 29.80 15.09 -18.57
C VAL A 433 30.29 14.32 -19.80
N THR A 434 29.68 14.52 -20.96
CA THR A 434 29.88 13.68 -22.16
C THR A 434 31.09 14.03 -23.01
N ASP A 435 31.58 15.28 -22.95
CA ASP A 435 32.74 15.74 -23.73
C ASP A 435 34.09 15.39 -23.08
N ALA A 436 34.09 14.74 -21.90
CA ALA A 436 35.31 14.29 -21.24
C ALA A 436 35.98 13.10 -21.95
N GLU A 437 37.31 13.00 -21.81
CA GLU A 437 38.12 11.93 -22.40
C GLU A 437 37.75 10.54 -21.85
N GLU A 438 37.59 10.44 -20.53
CA GLU A 438 37.16 9.23 -19.82
C GLU A 438 35.87 9.50 -19.03
N VAL A 439 34.74 8.96 -19.49
CA VAL A 439 33.46 9.08 -18.80
C VAL A 439 33.22 7.82 -17.97
N THR A 440 33.03 7.99 -16.66
CA THR A 440 32.77 6.86 -15.76
C THR A 440 31.28 6.51 -15.70
N SER A 441 30.96 5.25 -15.38
CA SER A 441 29.56 4.85 -15.15
C SER A 441 28.92 5.65 -14.00
N GLY A 442 29.69 5.95 -12.95
CA GLY A 442 29.23 6.74 -11.80
C GLY A 442 28.76 8.14 -12.17
N GLU A 443 29.48 8.82 -13.07
CA GLU A 443 29.09 10.15 -13.58
C GLU A 443 27.76 10.09 -14.35
N LEU A 444 27.59 9.09 -15.22
CA LEU A 444 26.37 8.92 -16.02
C LEU A 444 25.16 8.55 -15.15
N ILE A 445 25.37 7.75 -14.11
CA ILE A 445 24.36 7.40 -13.09
C ILE A 445 23.95 8.67 -12.32
N CYS A 446 24.91 9.49 -11.88
CA CYS A 446 24.66 10.73 -11.16
C CYS A 446 23.87 11.74 -12.01
N LEU A 447 24.30 11.92 -13.27
CA LEU A 447 23.61 12.76 -14.24
C LEU A 447 22.17 12.27 -14.47
N GLY A 448 22.00 10.98 -14.75
CA GLY A 448 20.71 10.38 -15.04
C GLY A 448 19.70 10.52 -13.90
N LYS A 449 20.13 10.31 -12.64
CA LYS A 449 19.24 10.47 -11.46
C LYS A 449 18.67 11.88 -11.35
N ASN A 450 19.50 12.90 -11.56
CA ASN A 450 19.07 14.29 -11.45
C ASN A 450 18.23 14.74 -12.65
N ILE A 451 18.58 14.28 -13.86
CA ILE A 451 17.81 14.53 -15.07
C ILE A 451 16.42 13.89 -15.02
N CYS A 452 16.30 12.64 -14.56
CA CYS A 452 15.01 11.95 -14.41
C CYS A 452 14.08 12.62 -13.39
N ALA A 453 14.63 13.40 -12.46
CA ALA A 453 13.89 14.12 -11.43
C ALA A 453 13.34 15.48 -11.91
N ILE A 454 13.66 15.92 -13.12
CA ILE A 454 13.35 17.25 -13.66
C ILE A 454 12.54 17.14 -14.95
N GLN A 455 11.73 18.17 -15.24
CA GLN A 455 11.04 18.31 -16.52
C GLN A 455 11.93 19.06 -17.51
N ILE A 456 12.41 18.36 -18.54
CA ILE A 456 13.26 18.95 -19.59
C ILE A 456 12.42 19.33 -20.79
N ASP A 457 12.76 20.44 -21.44
CA ASP A 457 12.18 20.85 -22.72
C ASP A 457 12.35 19.81 -23.83
N GLU A 458 11.29 19.59 -24.61
CA GLU A 458 11.25 18.59 -25.68
C GLU A 458 12.40 18.70 -26.68
N ARG A 459 12.86 19.93 -26.95
CA ARG A 459 13.96 20.23 -27.87
C ARG A 459 15.28 19.60 -27.43
N HIS A 460 15.56 19.59 -26.12
CA HIS A 460 16.81 19.10 -25.56
C HIS A 460 16.81 17.60 -25.30
N ARG A 461 15.64 16.96 -25.06
CA ARG A 461 15.53 15.54 -24.68
C ARG A 461 16.28 14.61 -25.62
N LYS A 462 16.05 14.73 -26.93
CA LYS A 462 16.65 13.86 -27.95
C LYS A 462 18.17 14.06 -28.06
N GLN A 463 18.63 15.29 -27.91
CA GLN A 463 20.06 15.60 -27.99
C GLN A 463 20.80 15.06 -26.76
N ILE A 464 20.24 15.25 -25.56
CA ILE A 464 20.76 14.72 -24.31
C ILE A 464 20.89 13.19 -24.40
N LEU A 465 19.82 12.51 -24.82
CA LEU A 465 19.84 11.06 -24.96
C LEU A 465 20.94 10.61 -25.93
N ARG A 466 21.09 11.25 -27.08
CA ARG A 466 22.13 10.89 -28.06
C ARG A 466 23.55 11.02 -27.51
N LEU A 467 23.86 12.11 -26.80
CA LEU A 467 25.19 12.32 -26.22
C LEU A 467 25.51 11.28 -25.15
N VAL A 468 24.58 11.09 -24.21
CA VAL A 468 24.75 10.13 -23.11
C VAL A 468 24.83 8.70 -23.65
N TRP A 469 23.98 8.35 -24.61
CA TRP A 469 23.96 7.01 -25.19
C TRP A 469 25.26 6.67 -25.93
N LYS A 470 25.89 7.65 -26.57
CA LYS A 470 27.24 7.49 -27.17
C LYS A 470 28.28 7.11 -26.11
N CYS A 471 28.22 7.71 -24.92
CA CYS A 471 29.11 7.41 -23.80
C CYS A 471 28.78 6.05 -23.16
N ILE A 472 27.50 5.73 -22.95
CA ILE A 472 27.07 4.44 -22.40
C ILE A 472 27.60 3.27 -23.25
N ASN A 473 27.53 3.38 -24.58
CA ASN A 473 28.03 2.33 -25.49
C ASN A 473 29.55 2.13 -25.46
N ARG A 474 30.32 3.06 -24.88
CA ARG A 474 31.78 2.94 -24.71
C ARG A 474 32.18 2.26 -23.40
N ILE A 475 31.24 2.04 -22.48
CA ILE A 475 31.51 1.38 -21.20
C ILE A 475 31.81 -0.10 -21.44
N ILE A 476 33.02 -0.54 -21.11
CA ILE A 476 33.47 -1.92 -21.32
C ILE A 476 32.86 -2.89 -20.28
N PRO A 477 32.82 -2.57 -18.96
CA PRO A 477 32.22 -3.47 -17.97
C PRO A 477 30.70 -3.53 -18.11
N ILE A 478 30.16 -4.74 -18.30
CA ILE A 478 28.71 -4.99 -18.44
C ILE A 478 27.92 -4.49 -17.22
N VAL A 479 28.49 -4.61 -16.01
CA VAL A 479 27.87 -4.10 -14.77
C VAL A 479 27.65 -2.58 -14.86
N GLY A 480 28.70 -1.81 -15.20
CA GLY A 480 28.61 -0.36 -15.30
C GLY A 480 27.69 0.11 -16.42
N PHE A 481 27.64 -0.64 -17.53
CA PHE A 481 26.69 -0.43 -18.63
C PHE A 481 25.24 -0.62 -18.16
N LEU A 482 24.93 -1.74 -17.50
CA LEU A 482 23.59 -2.07 -17.02
C LEU A 482 23.10 -1.14 -15.90
N GLU A 483 23.97 -0.75 -14.97
CA GLU A 483 23.63 0.21 -13.92
C GLU A 483 23.30 1.59 -14.49
N SER A 484 24.04 2.02 -15.52
CA SER A 484 23.77 3.27 -16.23
C SER A 484 22.43 3.20 -16.96
N ILE A 485 22.17 2.12 -17.69
CA ILE A 485 20.90 1.89 -18.39
C ILE A 485 19.73 1.83 -17.42
N ASN A 486 19.89 1.19 -16.27
CA ASN A 486 18.81 1.09 -15.29
C ASN A 486 18.27 2.48 -14.90
N ILE A 487 19.10 3.52 -14.91
CA ILE A 487 18.65 4.88 -14.63
C ILE A 487 18.13 5.57 -15.88
N TRP A 488 18.85 5.46 -17.00
CA TRP A 488 18.50 6.14 -18.24
C TRP A 488 17.26 5.57 -18.93
N ILE A 489 16.91 4.31 -18.70
CA ILE A 489 15.69 3.71 -19.23
C ILE A 489 14.43 4.38 -18.67
N GLU A 490 14.49 4.91 -17.45
CA GLU A 490 13.40 5.70 -16.87
C GLU A 490 13.19 6.99 -17.66
N PHE A 491 14.27 7.68 -18.03
CA PHE A 491 14.21 8.86 -18.88
C PHE A 491 13.60 8.55 -20.25
N VAL A 492 14.00 7.42 -20.84
CA VAL A 492 13.50 6.96 -22.14
C VAL A 492 12.00 6.64 -22.05
N ALA A 493 11.59 5.85 -21.06
CA ALA A 493 10.21 5.43 -20.85
C ALA A 493 9.25 6.60 -20.58
N LYS A 494 9.71 7.64 -19.87
CA LYS A 494 8.89 8.84 -19.57
C LYS A 494 8.69 9.75 -20.79
N ASN A 495 9.71 9.89 -21.63
CA ASN A 495 9.81 11.02 -22.56
C ASN A 495 9.74 10.66 -24.05
N PHE A 496 9.93 9.39 -24.40
CA PHE A 496 10.06 8.95 -25.79
C PHE A 496 8.99 7.93 -26.19
N SER A 497 8.87 7.71 -27.49
CA SER A 497 7.90 6.76 -28.06
C SER A 497 8.30 5.29 -27.81
N SER A 498 7.33 4.38 -27.89
CA SER A 498 7.55 2.93 -27.82
C SER A 498 8.57 2.43 -28.86
N ARG A 499 8.63 3.06 -30.04
CA ARG A 499 9.60 2.73 -31.10
C ARG A 499 11.04 3.04 -30.67
N GLU A 500 11.28 4.21 -30.10
CA GLU A 500 12.62 4.61 -29.61
C GLU A 500 13.05 3.75 -28.43
N LEU A 501 12.13 3.42 -27.53
CA LEU A 501 12.34 2.44 -26.47
C LEU A 501 12.73 1.07 -27.07
N GLY A 502 12.03 0.61 -28.10
CA GLY A 502 12.33 -0.65 -28.79
C GLY A 502 13.74 -0.70 -29.40
N ILE A 503 14.21 0.40 -30.00
CA ILE A 503 15.58 0.51 -30.54
C ILE A 503 16.62 0.37 -29.40
N ILE A 504 16.38 1.04 -28.28
CA ILE A 504 17.27 0.98 -27.11
C ILE A 504 17.27 -0.43 -26.50
N LEU A 505 16.11 -1.05 -26.34
CA LEU A 505 15.99 -2.43 -25.85
C LEU A 505 16.73 -3.42 -26.77
N ASP A 506 16.67 -3.24 -28.09
CA ASP A 506 17.37 -4.13 -29.03
C ASP A 506 18.89 -4.02 -28.88
N GLN A 507 19.40 -2.81 -28.62
CA GLN A 507 20.82 -2.59 -28.35
C GLN A 507 21.24 -3.19 -27.00
N ILE A 508 20.42 -3.06 -25.96
CA ILE A 508 20.65 -3.71 -24.66
C ILE A 508 20.73 -5.23 -24.85
N LEU A 509 19.76 -5.82 -25.57
CA LEU A 509 19.74 -7.25 -25.87
C LEU A 509 21.01 -7.70 -26.60
N ARG A 510 21.46 -6.96 -27.62
CA ARG A 510 22.69 -7.29 -28.35
C ARG A 510 23.93 -7.31 -27.46
N GLN A 511 23.98 -6.51 -26.40
CA GLN A 511 25.12 -6.48 -25.48
C GLN A 511 25.07 -7.55 -24.38
N ILE A 512 23.87 -7.92 -23.89
CA ILE A 512 23.75 -8.90 -22.79
C ILE A 512 23.60 -10.36 -23.23
N THR A 513 23.17 -10.59 -24.48
CA THR A 513 23.00 -11.94 -25.04
C THR A 513 24.33 -12.69 -25.25
N PRO A 514 25.43 -12.06 -25.71
CA PRO A 514 26.74 -12.69 -25.81
C PRO A 514 27.16 -13.30 -24.46
N ASN A 515 27.70 -14.52 -24.49
CA ASN A 515 28.18 -15.25 -23.32
C ASN A 515 27.14 -15.45 -22.19
N LYS A 516 25.85 -15.25 -22.46
CA LYS A 516 24.77 -15.32 -21.46
C LYS A 516 25.01 -14.43 -20.22
N ALA A 517 25.64 -13.26 -20.42
CA ALA A 517 25.95 -12.34 -19.32
C ALA A 517 24.70 -11.92 -18.52
N TYR A 518 23.51 -11.96 -19.14
CA TYR A 518 22.23 -11.70 -18.48
C TYR A 518 21.96 -12.59 -17.24
N GLU A 519 22.51 -13.81 -17.16
CA GLU A 519 22.23 -14.74 -16.05
C GLU A 519 22.76 -14.25 -14.69
N TYR A 520 23.79 -13.42 -14.69
CA TYR A 520 24.39 -12.82 -13.50
C TYR A 520 23.73 -11.49 -13.09
N HIS A 521 22.94 -10.89 -13.98
CA HIS A 521 22.42 -9.53 -13.80
C HIS A 521 20.88 -9.45 -13.80
N TYR A 522 20.20 -10.55 -13.48
CA TYR A 522 18.74 -10.60 -13.45
C TYR A 522 18.09 -9.51 -12.58
N LEU A 523 18.66 -9.17 -11.42
CA LEU A 523 18.12 -8.12 -10.54
C LEU A 523 18.04 -6.75 -11.24
N ILE A 524 19.09 -6.38 -11.98
CA ILE A 524 19.13 -5.10 -12.71
C ILE A 524 18.16 -5.14 -13.88
N LEU A 525 18.06 -6.27 -14.59
CA LEU A 525 17.12 -6.44 -15.70
C LEU A 525 15.66 -6.42 -15.24
N THR A 526 15.34 -7.01 -14.08
CA THR A 526 14.01 -6.91 -13.46
C THR A 526 13.68 -5.45 -13.12
N SER A 527 14.63 -4.70 -12.55
CA SER A 527 14.47 -3.26 -12.28
C SER A 527 14.25 -2.44 -13.55
N ILE A 528 14.92 -2.79 -14.65
CA ILE A 528 14.70 -2.18 -15.97
C ILE A 528 13.26 -2.41 -16.45
N VAL A 529 12.77 -3.66 -16.37
CA VAL A 529 11.39 -4.00 -16.74
C VAL A 529 10.40 -3.23 -15.86
N ASP A 530 10.60 -3.19 -14.54
CA ASP A 530 9.74 -2.42 -13.63
C ASP A 530 9.69 -0.93 -13.98
N LYS A 531 10.84 -0.30 -14.26
CA LYS A 531 10.88 1.11 -14.66
C LYS A 531 10.18 1.38 -15.98
N ILE A 532 10.30 0.48 -16.95
CA ILE A 532 9.56 0.59 -18.22
C ILE A 532 8.05 0.51 -17.94
N MET A 533 7.61 -0.49 -17.19
CA MET A 533 6.20 -0.70 -16.87
C MET A 533 5.61 0.44 -16.00
N SER A 534 6.42 1.00 -15.10
CA SER A 534 6.03 2.05 -14.17
C SER A 534 6.07 3.46 -14.75
N ASN A 535 6.78 3.72 -15.86
CA ASN A 535 6.92 5.08 -16.38
C ASN A 535 6.33 5.29 -17.77
N SER A 536 6.11 4.22 -18.53
CA SER A 536 5.61 4.36 -19.89
C SER A 536 4.13 4.76 -19.95
N PRO A 537 3.74 5.72 -20.81
CA PRO A 537 2.37 6.21 -20.89
C PRO A 537 1.40 5.21 -21.52
N ASN A 538 1.83 4.45 -22.54
CA ASN A 538 1.02 3.44 -23.21
C ASN A 538 1.70 2.06 -23.14
N LEU A 539 1.14 1.16 -22.33
CA LEU A 539 1.66 -0.20 -22.18
C LEU A 539 1.35 -1.10 -23.38
N ILE A 540 0.26 -0.82 -24.11
CA ILE A 540 -0.19 -1.66 -25.23
C ILE A 540 0.87 -1.67 -26.33
N ASP A 541 1.37 -0.48 -26.69
CA ASP A 541 2.39 -0.32 -27.72
C ASP A 541 3.72 -1.00 -27.35
N ILE A 542 4.00 -1.19 -26.05
CA ILE A 542 5.21 -1.87 -25.58
C ILE A 542 5.08 -3.38 -25.74
N PHE A 543 3.92 -3.93 -25.42
CA PHE A 543 3.66 -5.36 -25.57
C PHE A 543 3.65 -5.81 -27.04
N GLU A 544 3.37 -4.90 -27.98
CA GLU A 544 3.48 -5.16 -29.41
C GLU A 544 4.93 -5.15 -29.94
N LEU A 545 5.92 -4.75 -29.13
CA LEU A 545 7.32 -4.78 -29.53
C LEU A 545 7.89 -6.20 -29.39
N ASP A 546 8.27 -6.81 -30.51
CA ASP A 546 8.96 -8.12 -30.53
C ASP A 546 10.22 -8.14 -29.65
N VAL A 547 10.92 -7.00 -29.58
CA VAL A 547 12.13 -6.82 -28.75
C VAL A 547 11.80 -6.97 -27.27
N PHE A 548 10.65 -6.46 -26.82
CA PHE A 548 10.21 -6.57 -25.43
C PHE A 548 9.86 -8.01 -25.11
N VAL A 549 9.14 -8.72 -26.00
CA VAL A 549 8.85 -10.15 -25.85
C VAL A 549 10.15 -10.96 -25.72
N ARG A 550 11.14 -10.71 -26.59
CA ARG A 550 12.46 -11.34 -26.51
C ARG A 550 13.17 -11.09 -25.17
N LEU A 551 13.06 -9.89 -24.61
CA LEU A 551 13.61 -9.56 -23.30
C LEU A 551 12.94 -10.38 -22.19
N ILE A 552 11.62 -10.51 -22.21
CA ILE A 552 10.88 -11.31 -21.21
C ILE A 552 11.25 -12.80 -21.33
N ASP A 553 11.48 -13.30 -22.54
CA ASP A 553 11.86 -14.70 -22.75
C ASP A 553 13.32 -15.04 -22.33
N LEU A 554 14.16 -14.03 -22.05
CA LEU A 554 15.50 -14.27 -21.48
C LEU A 554 15.44 -14.78 -20.03
N PHE A 555 14.36 -14.50 -19.30
CA PHE A 555 14.25 -14.85 -17.89
C PHE A 555 13.85 -16.31 -17.72
N ARG A 556 14.84 -17.17 -17.42
CA ARG A 556 14.64 -18.63 -17.35
C ARG A 556 14.37 -19.16 -15.94
N LYS A 557 14.89 -18.51 -14.90
CA LYS A 557 14.75 -18.94 -13.50
C LYS A 557 13.34 -18.66 -12.98
N ASP A 558 12.71 -19.66 -12.35
CA ASP A 558 11.29 -19.59 -11.96
C ASP A 558 10.98 -18.48 -10.94
N ALA A 559 11.89 -18.23 -9.98
CA ALA A 559 11.73 -17.13 -9.03
C ALA A 559 11.66 -15.76 -9.71
N ILE A 560 12.49 -15.54 -10.74
CA ILE A 560 12.55 -14.28 -11.48
C ILE A 560 11.39 -14.16 -12.46
N LYS A 561 10.98 -15.26 -13.10
CA LYS A 561 9.76 -15.28 -13.94
C LYS A 561 8.53 -14.84 -13.14
N ARG A 562 8.40 -15.31 -11.89
CA ARG A 562 7.30 -14.91 -11.00
C ARG A 562 7.32 -13.41 -10.74
N GLU A 563 8.47 -12.87 -10.37
CA GLU A 563 8.65 -11.45 -10.07
C GLU A 563 8.29 -10.57 -11.28
N ILE A 564 8.78 -10.92 -12.47
CA ILE A 564 8.52 -10.17 -13.70
C ILE A 564 7.06 -10.28 -14.12
N SER A 565 6.47 -11.47 -14.05
CA SER A 565 5.07 -11.66 -14.38
C SER A 565 4.18 -10.85 -13.42
N SER A 566 4.53 -10.80 -12.13
CA SER A 566 3.87 -9.94 -11.14
C SER A 566 3.98 -8.46 -11.48
N ILE A 567 5.18 -7.97 -11.82
CA ILE A 567 5.40 -6.57 -12.22
C ILE A 567 4.57 -6.19 -13.45
N ILE A 568 4.59 -7.04 -14.49
CA ILE A 568 3.88 -6.79 -15.74
C ILE A 568 2.36 -6.82 -15.51
N LEU A 569 1.83 -7.87 -14.87
CA LEU A 569 0.40 -8.02 -14.62
C LEU A 569 -0.12 -6.93 -13.68
N THR A 570 0.62 -6.59 -12.61
CA THR A 570 0.22 -5.53 -11.67
C THR A 570 0.15 -4.17 -12.38
N SER A 571 1.15 -3.85 -13.20
CA SER A 571 1.18 -2.59 -13.95
C SER A 571 0.08 -2.53 -15.01
N PHE A 572 -0.14 -3.64 -15.72
CA PHE A 572 -1.21 -3.79 -16.70
C PHE A 572 -2.60 -3.64 -16.08
N VAL A 573 -2.86 -4.29 -14.95
CA VAL A 573 -4.15 -4.25 -14.25
C VAL A 573 -4.47 -2.86 -13.72
N LYS A 574 -3.47 -2.16 -13.17
CA LYS A 574 -3.62 -0.80 -12.62
C LYS A 574 -3.92 0.26 -13.68
N ARG A 575 -3.34 0.15 -14.88
CA ARG A 575 -3.42 1.19 -15.92
C ARG A 575 -4.49 0.94 -16.97
N THR A 576 -4.92 -0.30 -17.14
CA THR A 576 -5.91 -0.67 -18.17
C THR A 576 -7.31 -0.69 -17.58
N ARG A 577 -8.28 -0.03 -18.24
CA ARG A 577 -9.69 -0.10 -17.86
C ARG A 577 -10.26 -1.49 -18.18
N ARG A 578 -11.25 -1.95 -17.41
CA ARG A 578 -11.93 -3.23 -17.66
C ARG A 578 -12.65 -3.19 -19.03
N GLY A 579 -12.57 -4.27 -19.79
CA GLY A 579 -13.21 -4.40 -21.11
C GLY A 579 -12.78 -3.39 -22.18
N ALA A 580 -11.57 -2.81 -22.07
CA ALA A 580 -11.11 -1.78 -23.00
C ALA A 580 -10.36 -2.32 -24.23
N LEU A 581 -9.93 -3.59 -24.21
CA LEU A 581 -9.01 -4.15 -25.20
C LEU A 581 -9.67 -5.21 -26.07
N ASN A 582 -9.51 -5.07 -27.40
CA ASN A 582 -10.05 -6.02 -28.40
C ASN A 582 -8.94 -6.74 -29.19
N ASN A 583 -7.67 -6.49 -28.89
CA ASN A 583 -6.54 -7.09 -29.61
C ASN A 583 -6.27 -8.51 -29.09
N LEU A 584 -6.58 -9.52 -29.92
CA LEU A 584 -6.39 -10.94 -29.60
C LEU A 584 -4.93 -11.33 -29.44
N LYS A 585 -4.01 -10.76 -30.24
CA LYS A 585 -2.57 -11.07 -30.11
C LYS A 585 -2.05 -10.68 -28.73
N LEU A 586 -2.45 -9.49 -28.28
CA LEU A 586 -2.16 -9.03 -26.93
C LEU A 586 -2.80 -9.93 -25.87
N ALA A 587 -4.03 -10.38 -26.10
CA ALA A 587 -4.73 -11.28 -25.19
C ALA A 587 -3.95 -12.59 -24.99
N TYR A 588 -3.48 -13.23 -26.07
CA TYR A 588 -2.65 -14.44 -25.98
C TYR A 588 -1.29 -14.18 -25.32
N PHE A 589 -0.66 -13.04 -25.57
CA PHE A 589 0.57 -12.65 -24.87
C PHE A 589 0.35 -12.52 -23.35
N ILE A 590 -0.74 -11.90 -22.93
CA ILE A 590 -1.09 -11.81 -21.50
C ILE A 590 -1.42 -13.17 -20.91
N ILE A 591 -2.08 -14.09 -21.65
CA ILE A 591 -2.26 -15.47 -21.18
C ILE A 591 -0.89 -16.14 -20.94
N ASP A 592 0.08 -16.00 -21.84
CA ASP A 592 1.40 -16.60 -21.67
C ASP A 592 2.09 -16.09 -20.39
N ILE A 593 1.95 -14.80 -20.09
CA ILE A 593 2.43 -14.22 -18.82
C ILE A 593 1.64 -14.77 -17.62
N CYS A 594 0.31 -14.83 -17.71
CA CYS A 594 -0.52 -15.43 -16.65
C CYS A 594 -0.14 -16.89 -16.40
N LYS A 595 0.18 -17.65 -17.45
CA LYS A 595 0.68 -19.02 -17.36
C LYS A 595 2.03 -19.08 -16.65
N LYS A 596 2.99 -18.25 -17.06
CA LYS A 596 4.31 -18.14 -16.40
C LYS A 596 4.17 -17.77 -14.91
N PHE A 597 3.19 -16.94 -14.56
CA PHE A 597 2.90 -16.58 -13.16
C PHE A 597 2.25 -17.73 -12.39
N HIS A 598 1.26 -18.38 -12.98
CA HIS A 598 0.57 -19.54 -12.43
C HIS A 598 1.51 -20.74 -12.20
N ASP A 599 2.34 -21.07 -13.20
CA ASP A 599 3.28 -22.20 -13.15
C ASP A 599 4.41 -21.98 -12.13
N SER A 600 4.55 -20.76 -11.61
CA SER A 600 5.50 -20.44 -10.55
C SER A 600 5.04 -20.86 -9.15
N LEU A 601 3.77 -21.25 -9.00
CA LEU A 601 3.21 -21.78 -7.76
C LEU A 601 3.72 -23.20 -7.50
N SER A 602 4.14 -23.45 -6.27
CA SER A 602 4.60 -24.78 -5.83
C SER A 602 3.61 -25.41 -4.87
N ILE A 603 3.75 -26.71 -4.59
CA ILE A 603 2.92 -27.41 -3.59
C ILE A 603 3.07 -26.79 -2.19
N TYR A 604 4.16 -26.07 -1.93
CA TYR A 604 4.44 -25.39 -0.66
C TYR A 604 4.03 -23.92 -0.64
N SER A 605 3.42 -23.40 -1.71
CA SER A 605 2.93 -22.02 -1.74
C SER A 605 1.79 -21.84 -0.74
N THR A 606 1.77 -20.69 -0.07
CA THR A 606 0.73 -20.38 0.91
C THR A 606 -0.59 -20.05 0.23
N ASP A 607 -1.70 -20.24 0.93
CA ASP A 607 -3.03 -19.89 0.40
C ASP A 607 -3.10 -18.40 -0.01
N ASP A 608 -2.43 -17.51 0.73
CA ASP A 608 -2.36 -16.08 0.40
C ASP A 608 -1.62 -15.80 -0.92
N GLU A 609 -0.55 -16.54 -1.21
CA GLU A 609 0.17 -16.45 -2.48
C GLU A 609 -0.71 -16.92 -3.64
N VAL A 610 -1.41 -18.05 -3.46
CA VAL A 610 -2.33 -18.59 -4.46
C VAL A 610 -3.47 -17.61 -4.74
N ASN A 611 -4.07 -17.04 -3.69
CA ASN A 611 -5.13 -16.04 -3.80
C ASN A 611 -4.66 -14.76 -4.51
N THR A 612 -3.45 -14.30 -4.21
CA THR A 612 -2.86 -13.13 -4.86
C THR A 612 -2.65 -13.37 -6.35
N VAL A 613 -2.13 -14.55 -6.71
CA VAL A 613 -1.96 -14.96 -8.11
C VAL A 613 -3.31 -15.05 -8.82
N ALA A 614 -4.28 -15.74 -8.22
CA ALA A 614 -5.61 -15.90 -8.77
C ALA A 614 -6.27 -14.55 -9.04
N LEU A 615 -6.27 -13.64 -8.07
CA LEU A 615 -6.88 -12.32 -8.19
C LEU A 615 -6.22 -11.47 -9.29
N LEU A 616 -4.88 -11.49 -9.41
CA LEU A 616 -4.17 -10.75 -10.45
C LEU A 616 -4.48 -11.32 -11.85
N VAL A 617 -4.50 -12.64 -12.00
CA VAL A 617 -4.84 -13.30 -13.27
C VAL A 617 -6.29 -12.98 -13.67
N GLN A 618 -7.25 -13.11 -12.75
CA GLN A 618 -8.65 -12.77 -13.00
C GLN A 618 -8.81 -11.30 -13.46
N ASN A 619 -8.19 -10.37 -12.72
CA ASN A 619 -8.26 -8.95 -13.07
C ASN A 619 -7.56 -8.61 -14.39
N ALA A 620 -6.54 -9.37 -14.79
CA ALA A 620 -5.88 -9.21 -16.09
C ALA A 620 -6.78 -9.70 -17.24
N LEU A 621 -7.46 -10.84 -17.05
CA LEU A 621 -8.41 -11.38 -18.04
C LEU A 621 -9.65 -10.47 -18.23
N ASP A 622 -10.11 -9.80 -17.17
CA ASP A 622 -11.20 -8.81 -17.21
C ASP A 622 -10.93 -7.58 -18.10
N LYS A 623 -9.69 -7.37 -18.55
CA LYS A 623 -9.32 -6.21 -19.38
C LYS A 623 -9.73 -6.38 -20.85
N PHE A 624 -9.96 -7.62 -21.29
CA PHE A 624 -10.30 -7.93 -22.67
C PHE A 624 -11.82 -7.95 -22.89
N GLN A 625 -12.27 -7.28 -23.95
CA GLN A 625 -13.66 -7.31 -24.37
C GLN A 625 -13.92 -8.57 -25.22
N LEU A 626 -14.82 -9.43 -24.73
CA LEU A 626 -15.19 -10.69 -25.36
C LEU A 626 -16.47 -10.58 -26.22
N ASP A 627 -16.95 -9.35 -26.45
CA ASP A 627 -18.26 -9.10 -27.05
C ASP A 627 -18.25 -9.01 -28.58
N SER A 628 -17.08 -8.70 -29.17
CA SER A 628 -16.95 -8.33 -30.57
C SER A 628 -17.05 -9.53 -31.51
N ASP A 629 -16.41 -10.64 -31.13
CA ASP A 629 -16.40 -11.89 -31.88
C ASP A 629 -16.57 -13.07 -30.89
N PRO A 630 -17.76 -13.70 -30.83
CA PRO A 630 -18.06 -14.71 -29.84
C PRO A 630 -17.26 -16.00 -30.05
N GLU A 631 -16.96 -16.38 -31.30
CA GLU A 631 -16.21 -17.61 -31.61
C GLU A 631 -14.77 -17.52 -31.12
N ARG A 632 -14.10 -16.41 -31.46
CA ARG A 632 -12.73 -16.15 -31.00
C ARG A 632 -12.67 -15.95 -29.49
N SER A 633 -13.72 -15.39 -28.90
CA SER A 633 -13.82 -15.23 -27.45
C SER A 633 -13.94 -16.56 -26.73
N LEU A 634 -14.68 -17.52 -27.29
CA LEU A 634 -14.73 -18.88 -26.76
C LEU A 634 -13.37 -19.58 -26.88
N GLU A 635 -12.73 -19.50 -28.05
CA GLU A 635 -11.40 -20.07 -28.28
C GLU A 635 -10.35 -19.50 -27.31
N PHE A 636 -10.40 -18.20 -27.07
CA PHE A 636 -9.58 -17.51 -26.08
C PHE A 636 -9.83 -18.04 -24.65
N LEU A 637 -11.10 -18.16 -24.22
CA LEU A 637 -11.44 -18.69 -22.89
C LEU A 637 -11.03 -20.15 -22.71
N VAL A 638 -11.17 -20.98 -23.76
CA VAL A 638 -10.68 -22.36 -23.76
C VAL A 638 -9.15 -22.40 -23.62
N SER A 639 -8.45 -21.48 -24.27
CA SER A 639 -6.99 -21.33 -24.16
C SER A 639 -6.58 -20.89 -22.75
N CYS A 640 -7.29 -19.94 -22.14
CA CYS A 640 -7.10 -19.57 -20.73
C CYS A 640 -7.24 -20.79 -19.82
N ARG A 641 -8.32 -21.56 -20.01
CA ARG A 641 -8.64 -22.74 -19.21
C ARG A 641 -7.51 -23.76 -19.24
N ALA A 642 -6.98 -24.04 -20.44
CA ALA A 642 -5.87 -24.97 -20.64
C ALA A 642 -4.55 -24.45 -20.04
N ALA A 643 -4.34 -23.14 -20.02
CA ALA A 643 -3.13 -22.53 -19.49
C ALA A 643 -3.06 -22.48 -17.95
N THR A 644 -4.21 -22.43 -17.25
CA THR A 644 -4.26 -22.17 -15.79
C THR A 644 -4.91 -23.30 -14.99
N MET A 645 -4.66 -24.55 -15.35
CA MET A 645 -5.41 -25.72 -14.83
C MET A 645 -5.25 -26.00 -13.33
N ASN A 646 -4.20 -25.52 -12.66
CA ASN A 646 -3.87 -25.97 -11.30
C ASN A 646 -4.62 -25.20 -10.20
N VAL A 647 -5.16 -24.01 -10.49
CA VAL A 647 -5.83 -23.16 -9.50
C VAL A 647 -7.34 -23.16 -9.72
N ASP A 648 -8.08 -23.73 -8.77
CA ASP A 648 -9.53 -23.94 -8.83
C ASP A 648 -10.30 -22.62 -9.00
N GLU A 649 -9.85 -21.56 -8.32
CA GLU A 649 -10.48 -20.23 -8.35
C GLU A 649 -10.39 -19.57 -9.73
N ILE A 650 -9.28 -19.77 -10.45
CA ILE A 650 -9.10 -19.27 -11.82
C ILE A 650 -9.99 -20.07 -12.77
N GLN A 651 -10.03 -21.39 -12.62
CA GLN A 651 -10.91 -22.26 -13.41
C GLN A 651 -12.38 -21.87 -13.24
N LYS A 652 -12.83 -21.69 -11.99
CA LYS A 652 -14.18 -21.23 -11.67
C LYS A 652 -14.49 -19.90 -12.35
N TYR A 653 -13.59 -18.93 -12.28
CA TYR A 653 -13.75 -17.64 -12.94
C TYR A 653 -13.85 -17.78 -14.47
N ILE A 654 -13.00 -18.59 -15.11
CA ILE A 654 -13.07 -18.82 -16.56
C ILE A 654 -14.40 -19.46 -16.96
N ILE A 655 -14.89 -20.43 -16.19
CA ILE A 655 -16.20 -21.05 -16.42
C ILE A 655 -17.32 -20.02 -16.29
N GLN A 656 -17.27 -19.14 -15.29
CA GLN A 656 -18.24 -18.04 -15.15
C GLN A 656 -18.19 -17.06 -16.33
N ARG A 657 -17.00 -16.78 -16.88
CA ARG A 657 -16.86 -15.95 -18.09
C ARG A 657 -17.43 -16.63 -19.33
N MET A 658 -17.22 -17.95 -19.50
CA MET A 658 -17.86 -18.73 -20.58
C MET A 658 -19.38 -18.74 -20.45
N LEU A 659 -19.89 -18.83 -19.23
CA LEU A 659 -21.33 -18.75 -18.95
C LEU A 659 -21.89 -17.36 -19.28
N SER A 660 -21.21 -16.29 -18.87
CA SER A 660 -21.59 -14.91 -19.22
C SER A 660 -21.63 -14.71 -20.73
N LEU A 661 -20.59 -15.16 -21.44
CA LEU A 661 -20.54 -15.10 -22.91
C LEU A 661 -21.74 -15.81 -23.55
N THR A 662 -22.07 -17.01 -23.05
CA THR A 662 -23.24 -17.78 -23.51
C THR A 662 -24.52 -16.97 -23.32
N LEU A 663 -24.71 -16.38 -22.14
CA LEU A 663 -25.89 -15.57 -21.83
C LEU A 663 -25.95 -14.31 -22.70
N ASP A 664 -24.86 -13.57 -22.86
CA ASP A 664 -24.84 -12.34 -23.64
C ASP A 664 -25.21 -12.59 -25.11
N ILE A 665 -24.79 -13.73 -25.68
CA ILE A 665 -25.17 -14.14 -27.04
C ILE A 665 -26.66 -14.51 -27.12
N THR A 666 -27.19 -15.23 -26.13
CA THR A 666 -28.63 -15.57 -26.09
C THR A 666 -29.51 -14.33 -26.01
N ARG A 667 -29.06 -13.26 -25.34
CA ARG A 667 -29.81 -12.00 -25.19
C ARG A 667 -29.83 -11.15 -26.46
N ARG A 668 -28.77 -11.22 -27.27
CA ARG A 668 -28.59 -10.33 -28.45
C ARG A 668 -29.32 -10.79 -29.72
N SER A 669 -29.84 -12.02 -29.79
CA SER A 669 -30.15 -12.67 -31.07
C SER A 669 -31.58 -13.21 -31.24
N LYS A 670 -32.05 -13.19 -32.50
CA LYS A 670 -33.06 -14.12 -33.01
C LYS A 670 -32.32 -15.39 -33.47
N PHE A 671 -32.73 -16.56 -32.99
CA PHE A 671 -32.02 -17.82 -33.19
C PHE A 671 -31.86 -18.19 -34.68
N SER A 672 -30.62 -18.11 -35.20
CA SER A 672 -30.23 -18.74 -36.48
C SER A 672 -29.64 -20.14 -36.24
N THR A 673 -29.67 -21.02 -37.25
CA THR A 673 -29.15 -22.41 -37.13
C THR A 673 -27.67 -22.45 -36.75
N ALA A 674 -26.83 -21.60 -37.36
CA ALA A 674 -25.41 -21.50 -37.02
C ALA A 674 -25.17 -21.03 -35.57
N GLN A 675 -25.93 -20.03 -35.10
CA GLN A 675 -25.83 -19.56 -33.72
C GLN A 675 -26.32 -20.58 -32.70
N THR A 676 -27.35 -21.37 -33.03
CA THR A 676 -27.79 -22.47 -32.15
C THR A 676 -26.72 -23.54 -32.00
N ALA A 677 -26.01 -23.89 -33.09
CA ALA A 677 -24.87 -24.80 -33.03
C ALA A 677 -23.72 -24.21 -32.19
N PHE A 678 -23.44 -22.92 -32.35
CA PHE A 678 -22.44 -22.22 -31.55
C PHE A 678 -22.79 -22.21 -30.06
N LEU A 679 -24.03 -21.86 -29.68
CA LEU A 679 -24.51 -21.90 -28.30
C LEU A 679 -24.41 -23.31 -27.69
N GLN A 680 -24.75 -24.35 -28.47
CA GLN A 680 -24.55 -25.73 -28.06
C GLN A 680 -23.06 -26.06 -27.82
N SER A 681 -22.14 -25.50 -28.62
CA SER A 681 -20.70 -25.66 -28.42
C SER A 681 -20.19 -24.95 -27.16
N CYS A 682 -20.71 -23.76 -26.82
CA CYS A 682 -20.40 -23.08 -25.56
C CYS A 682 -20.86 -23.92 -24.35
N ILE A 683 -22.08 -24.44 -24.43
CA ILE A 683 -22.67 -25.27 -23.37
C ILE A 683 -21.93 -26.61 -23.21
N ALA A 684 -21.53 -27.23 -24.31
CA ALA A 684 -20.69 -28.42 -24.28
C ALA A 684 -19.33 -28.14 -23.60
N ASN A 685 -18.71 -27.00 -23.90
CA ASN A 685 -17.47 -26.57 -23.23
C ASN A 685 -17.68 -26.36 -21.72
N LEU A 686 -18.79 -25.75 -21.30
CA LEU A 686 -19.14 -25.65 -19.88
C LEU A 686 -19.26 -27.04 -19.23
N PHE A 687 -19.95 -27.98 -19.88
CA PHE A 687 -20.13 -29.33 -19.35
C PHE A 687 -18.81 -30.09 -19.19
N ILE A 688 -17.85 -29.92 -20.09
CA ILE A 688 -16.52 -30.56 -19.99
C ILE A 688 -15.64 -29.86 -18.95
N SER A 689 -15.86 -28.57 -18.70
CA SER A 689 -15.00 -27.76 -17.81
C SER A 689 -15.42 -27.83 -16.34
N ILE A 690 -16.72 -27.88 -16.01
CA ILE A 690 -17.17 -27.90 -14.60
C ILE A 690 -16.61 -29.09 -13.79
N PRO A 691 -16.50 -30.32 -14.33
CA PRO A 691 -15.91 -31.45 -13.60
C PRO A 691 -14.46 -31.24 -13.15
N SER A 692 -13.71 -30.30 -13.74
CA SER A 692 -12.33 -30.05 -13.33
C SER A 692 -12.22 -29.32 -11.99
N LEU A 693 -13.33 -28.79 -11.46
CA LEU A 693 -13.32 -28.09 -10.19
C LEU A 693 -13.30 -29.07 -9.00
N LEU A 694 -12.57 -28.73 -7.95
CA LEU A 694 -12.46 -29.60 -6.77
C LEU A 694 -13.69 -29.48 -5.86
N ASN A 695 -14.18 -28.27 -5.63
CA ASN A 695 -15.28 -28.01 -4.70
C ASN A 695 -16.66 -28.45 -5.27
N PRO A 696 -17.34 -29.44 -4.66
CA PRO A 696 -18.64 -29.92 -5.13
C PRO A 696 -19.75 -28.87 -5.07
N VAL A 697 -19.70 -27.93 -4.11
CA VAL A 697 -20.70 -26.86 -4.00
C VAL A 697 -20.64 -25.96 -5.23
N ASP A 698 -19.44 -25.59 -5.65
CA ASP A 698 -19.24 -24.74 -6.82
C ASP A 698 -19.61 -25.47 -8.12
N ARG A 699 -19.30 -26.77 -8.23
CA ARG A 699 -19.76 -27.58 -9.36
C ARG A 699 -21.28 -27.59 -9.47
N ILE A 700 -22.00 -27.85 -8.38
CA ILE A 700 -23.48 -27.86 -8.38
C ILE A 700 -24.03 -26.49 -8.75
N LYS A 701 -23.50 -25.40 -8.17
CA LYS A 701 -23.92 -24.02 -8.52
C LYS A 701 -23.76 -23.76 -10.01
N LEU A 702 -22.60 -24.11 -10.59
CA LEU A 702 -22.31 -23.90 -12.01
C LEU A 702 -23.12 -24.81 -12.93
N TYR A 703 -23.39 -26.07 -12.55
CA TYR A 703 -24.29 -26.94 -13.31
C TYR A 703 -25.71 -26.41 -13.35
N ILE A 704 -26.23 -25.91 -12.22
CA ILE A 704 -27.58 -25.31 -12.18
C ILE A 704 -27.62 -24.05 -13.05
N GLN A 705 -26.63 -23.16 -12.94
CA GLN A 705 -26.54 -21.95 -13.77
C GLN A 705 -26.35 -22.24 -15.26
N SER A 706 -25.61 -23.29 -15.61
CA SER A 706 -25.44 -23.74 -16.99
C SER A 706 -26.72 -24.36 -17.53
N GLY A 707 -27.46 -25.09 -16.70
CA GLY A 707 -28.77 -25.64 -17.05
C GLY A 707 -29.82 -24.57 -17.29
N THR A 708 -29.87 -23.51 -16.46
CA THR A 708 -30.78 -22.37 -16.71
C THR A 708 -30.40 -21.62 -17.99
N SER A 709 -29.10 -21.42 -18.24
CA SER A 709 -28.62 -20.81 -19.48
C SER A 709 -28.94 -21.68 -20.71
N SER A 710 -28.94 -23.00 -20.56
CA SER A 710 -29.34 -23.95 -21.62
C SER A 710 -30.82 -23.82 -21.99
N ILE A 711 -31.70 -23.52 -21.02
CA ILE A 711 -33.11 -23.21 -21.30
C ILE A 711 -33.22 -21.94 -22.14
N ALA A 712 -32.52 -20.88 -21.74
CA ALA A 712 -32.51 -19.61 -22.48
C ALA A 712 -31.96 -19.79 -23.91
N ALA A 713 -30.94 -20.65 -24.08
CA ALA A 713 -30.34 -20.98 -25.37
C ALA A 713 -31.14 -21.99 -26.22
N GLN A 714 -32.27 -22.51 -25.73
CA GLN A 714 -33.05 -23.60 -26.36
C GLN A 714 -32.27 -24.91 -26.58
N ALA A 715 -31.22 -25.13 -25.79
CA ALA A 715 -30.36 -26.30 -25.86
C ALA A 715 -30.82 -27.39 -24.86
N PHE A 716 -32.06 -27.85 -25.02
CA PHE A 716 -32.75 -28.68 -24.02
C PHE A 716 -32.07 -30.02 -23.72
N LEU A 717 -31.34 -30.59 -24.68
CA LEU A 717 -30.60 -31.86 -24.54
C LEU A 717 -29.54 -31.81 -23.41
N PHE A 718 -28.97 -30.64 -23.14
CA PHE A 718 -27.92 -30.49 -22.13
C PHE A 718 -28.46 -30.35 -20.70
N ILE A 719 -29.73 -29.96 -20.53
CA ILE A 719 -30.34 -29.75 -19.20
C ILE A 719 -30.29 -31.05 -18.40
N ASP A 720 -30.60 -32.18 -19.03
CA ASP A 720 -30.65 -33.49 -18.40
C ASP A 720 -29.28 -33.94 -17.93
N VAL A 721 -28.28 -33.63 -18.74
CA VAL A 721 -26.89 -33.93 -18.46
C VAL A 721 -26.41 -33.13 -17.24
N PHE A 722 -26.70 -31.83 -17.19
CA PHE A 722 -26.36 -30.98 -16.04
C PHE A 722 -27.10 -31.37 -14.76
N LEU A 723 -28.40 -31.65 -14.82
CA LEU A 723 -29.17 -32.07 -13.66
C LEU A 723 -28.67 -33.41 -13.11
N GLN A 724 -28.32 -34.36 -13.98
CA GLN A 724 -27.75 -35.63 -13.56
C GLN A 724 -26.35 -35.48 -12.97
N ALA A 725 -25.52 -34.60 -13.52
CA ALA A 725 -24.19 -34.30 -12.97
C ALA A 725 -24.30 -33.64 -11.59
N ALA A 726 -25.17 -32.65 -11.43
CA ALA A 726 -25.45 -32.02 -10.15
C ALA A 726 -25.92 -33.05 -9.11
N LEU A 727 -26.84 -33.96 -9.47
CA LEU A 727 -27.30 -35.04 -8.57
C LEU A 727 -26.19 -36.00 -8.12
N LYS A 728 -25.21 -36.27 -8.99
CA LYS A 728 -24.05 -37.07 -8.60
C LYS A 728 -23.23 -36.34 -7.54
N ASP A 729 -23.00 -35.05 -7.73
CA ASP A 729 -22.22 -34.21 -6.81
C ASP A 729 -22.94 -33.92 -5.49
N PHE A 730 -24.29 -33.91 -5.46
CA PHE A 730 -25.05 -33.81 -4.21
C PHE A 730 -24.68 -34.91 -3.20
N ASN A 731 -24.31 -36.11 -3.67
CA ASN A 731 -23.86 -37.19 -2.79
C ASN A 731 -22.44 -36.97 -2.21
N SER A 732 -21.67 -36.06 -2.81
CA SER A 732 -20.31 -35.72 -2.36
C SER A 732 -20.26 -34.53 -1.40
N LEU A 733 -21.40 -33.88 -1.14
CA LEU A 733 -21.51 -32.82 -0.16
C LEU A 733 -21.31 -33.36 1.27
N THR A 734 -20.69 -32.56 2.13
CA THR A 734 -20.45 -32.92 3.54
C THR A 734 -21.29 -32.10 4.51
N ALA A 735 -21.61 -30.84 4.17
CA ALA A 735 -22.37 -29.93 5.03
C ALA A 735 -23.87 -29.94 4.71
N SER A 736 -24.71 -30.06 5.75
CA SER A 736 -26.17 -30.06 5.60
C SER A 736 -26.75 -28.69 5.22
N SER A 737 -26.03 -27.60 5.54
CA SER A 737 -26.35 -26.23 5.10
C SER A 737 -26.31 -26.10 3.59
N ASP A 738 -25.24 -26.61 2.98
CA ASP A 738 -24.96 -26.44 1.55
C ASP A 738 -25.96 -27.24 0.73
N PHE A 739 -26.28 -28.46 1.17
CA PHE A 739 -27.34 -29.26 0.58
C PHE A 739 -28.67 -28.49 0.59
N ALA A 740 -29.04 -27.88 1.72
CA ALA A 740 -30.29 -27.15 1.86
C ALA A 740 -30.33 -25.83 1.06
N GLU A 741 -29.20 -25.13 0.91
CA GLU A 741 -29.09 -23.90 0.11
C GLU A 741 -29.23 -24.18 -1.40
N LEU A 742 -28.66 -25.28 -1.88
CA LEU A 742 -28.65 -25.64 -3.30
C LEU A 742 -29.95 -26.30 -3.78
N SER A 743 -30.64 -26.98 -2.87
CA SER A 743 -31.87 -27.74 -3.13
C SER A 743 -32.98 -26.94 -3.83
N PRO A 744 -33.33 -25.71 -3.39
CA PRO A 744 -34.27 -24.87 -4.10
C PRO A 744 -33.86 -24.67 -5.57
N PHE A 745 -32.65 -24.18 -5.83
CA PHE A 745 -32.20 -23.84 -7.18
C PHE A 745 -32.19 -25.05 -8.13
N PHE A 746 -31.85 -26.23 -7.61
CA PHE A 746 -31.95 -27.48 -8.36
C PHE A 746 -33.41 -27.82 -8.71
N LEU A 747 -34.31 -27.77 -7.72
CA LEU A 747 -35.72 -28.11 -7.91
C LEU A 747 -36.45 -27.12 -8.81
N SER A 748 -36.11 -25.83 -8.75
CA SER A 748 -36.67 -24.84 -9.67
C SER A 748 -36.26 -25.09 -11.12
N LEU A 749 -34.99 -25.38 -11.37
CA LEU A 749 -34.52 -25.76 -12.72
C LEU A 749 -35.20 -27.05 -13.21
N LEU A 750 -35.38 -28.03 -12.32
CA LEU A 750 -36.08 -29.28 -12.64
C LEU A 750 -37.55 -29.02 -13.02
N VAL A 751 -38.22 -28.09 -12.34
CA VAL A 751 -39.61 -27.71 -12.62
C VAL A 751 -39.74 -26.92 -13.92
N THR A 752 -38.76 -26.10 -14.30
CA THR A 752 -38.78 -25.29 -15.52
C THR A 752 -38.34 -26.04 -16.77
N LYS A 753 -37.82 -27.26 -16.63
CA LYS A 753 -37.45 -28.13 -17.74
C LYS A 753 -38.67 -28.53 -18.61
N PRO A 754 -38.58 -28.45 -19.96
CA PRO A 754 -39.59 -29.01 -20.86
C PRO A 754 -39.44 -30.53 -21.03
N ASP A 755 -40.55 -31.21 -21.36
CA ASP A 755 -40.56 -32.67 -21.54
C ASP A 755 -40.21 -33.07 -22.99
N PRO A 756 -39.41 -34.14 -23.20
CA PRO A 756 -39.15 -34.69 -24.53
C PRO A 756 -40.40 -35.40 -25.09
N PHE A 757 -40.61 -35.33 -26.41
CA PHE A 757 -41.82 -35.79 -27.10
C PHE A 757 -42.13 -37.30 -26.96
N ASN A 758 -41.14 -38.16 -26.66
CA ASN A 758 -41.27 -39.63 -26.73
C ASN A 758 -41.00 -40.40 -25.42
N ASP A 759 -40.84 -39.74 -24.27
CA ASP A 759 -40.51 -40.44 -23.01
C ASP A 759 -41.79 -40.88 -22.26
N LYS A 760 -42.01 -42.19 -22.15
CA LYS A 760 -43.21 -42.83 -21.56
C LYS A 760 -43.36 -42.61 -20.04
N ARG A 761 -42.33 -42.12 -19.37
CA ARG A 761 -42.36 -41.68 -17.97
C ARG A 761 -41.61 -40.36 -17.90
N THR A 762 -42.27 -39.30 -17.43
CA THR A 762 -41.65 -37.96 -17.37
C THR A 762 -40.22 -38.02 -16.84
N ALA A 763 -39.30 -37.41 -17.58
CA ALA A 763 -37.92 -37.26 -17.13
C ALA A 763 -37.85 -36.50 -15.78
N PHE A 764 -38.86 -35.66 -15.50
CA PHE A 764 -39.13 -35.05 -14.19
C PHE A 764 -39.30 -36.10 -13.07
N SER A 765 -40.21 -37.08 -13.21
CA SER A 765 -40.46 -38.10 -12.19
C SER A 765 -39.22 -38.96 -11.90
N LYS A 766 -38.43 -39.27 -12.93
CA LYS A 766 -37.15 -39.99 -12.75
C LYS A 766 -36.13 -39.17 -11.94
N LEU A 767 -35.97 -37.89 -12.24
CA LEU A 767 -34.99 -37.01 -11.58
C LEU A 767 -35.41 -36.61 -10.17
N ILE A 768 -36.71 -36.38 -9.92
CA ILE A 768 -37.19 -36.09 -8.57
C ILE A 768 -37.05 -37.31 -7.64
N LYS A 769 -37.32 -38.53 -8.14
CA LYS A 769 -37.07 -39.77 -7.37
C LYS A 769 -35.58 -39.91 -7.04
N LYS A 770 -34.68 -39.59 -7.98
CA LYS A 770 -33.22 -39.58 -7.73
C LYS A 770 -32.81 -38.50 -6.72
N TYR A 771 -33.41 -37.32 -6.76
CA TYR A 771 -33.16 -36.27 -5.77
C TYR A 771 -33.59 -36.71 -4.36
N LEU A 772 -34.78 -37.31 -4.21
CA LEU A 772 -35.24 -37.84 -2.93
C LEU A 772 -34.32 -38.94 -2.39
N GLN A 773 -33.84 -39.83 -3.27
CA GLN A 773 -32.82 -40.81 -2.92
C GLN A 773 -31.51 -40.16 -2.47
N ALA A 774 -31.09 -39.04 -3.07
CA ALA A 774 -29.91 -38.30 -2.64
C ALA A 774 -30.12 -37.67 -1.25
N VAL A 775 -31.31 -37.11 -0.98
CA VAL A 775 -31.70 -36.61 0.35
C VAL A 775 -31.67 -37.73 1.40
N GLU A 776 -32.12 -38.93 1.07
CA GLU A 776 -32.05 -40.08 2.00
C GLU A 776 -30.63 -40.57 2.24
N ARG A 777 -29.81 -40.66 1.19
CA ARG A 777 -28.43 -41.16 1.25
C ARG A 777 -27.47 -40.20 1.95
N PHE A 778 -27.77 -38.91 1.95
CA PHE A 778 -26.96 -37.92 2.65
C PHE A 778 -26.93 -38.21 4.15
N SER A 779 -25.73 -38.23 4.73
CA SER A 779 -25.54 -38.46 6.16
C SER A 779 -25.86 -37.20 6.98
N TRP A 780 -27.15 -36.94 7.19
CA TRP A 780 -27.61 -35.81 8.00
C TRP A 780 -27.08 -35.91 9.44
N PRO A 781 -26.42 -34.88 9.98
CA PRO A 781 -26.07 -34.84 11.39
C PRO A 781 -27.30 -35.06 12.28
N SER A 782 -27.12 -35.70 13.44
CA SER A 782 -28.21 -35.91 14.42
C SER A 782 -28.67 -34.63 15.12
N THR A 783 -28.20 -33.47 14.68
CA THR A 783 -28.63 -32.17 15.19
C THR A 783 -30.04 -31.85 14.71
N GLN A 784 -30.80 -31.16 15.57
CA GLN A 784 -32.18 -30.80 15.30
C GLN A 784 -32.31 -29.81 14.12
N THR A 785 -31.28 -28.99 13.91
CA THR A 785 -31.14 -28.09 12.77
C THR A 785 -30.99 -28.84 11.45
N ALA A 786 -30.17 -29.90 11.41
CA ALA A 786 -30.01 -30.75 10.23
C ALA A 786 -31.29 -31.54 9.91
N LEU A 787 -32.01 -32.02 10.94
CA LEU A 787 -33.32 -32.66 10.75
C LEU A 787 -34.34 -31.68 10.14
N ASN A 788 -34.34 -30.43 10.59
CA ASN A 788 -35.20 -29.38 10.04
C ASN A 788 -34.82 -29.06 8.56
N GLN A 789 -33.53 -28.95 8.27
CA GLN A 789 -33.02 -28.77 6.89
C GLN A 789 -33.44 -29.93 5.97
N LYS A 790 -33.34 -31.18 6.44
CA LYS A 790 -33.82 -32.37 5.72
C LYS A 790 -35.31 -32.29 5.41
N GLY A 791 -36.13 -31.97 6.43
CA GLY A 791 -37.57 -31.80 6.28
C GLY A 791 -37.91 -30.72 5.25
N LYS A 792 -37.20 -29.59 5.28
CA LYS A 792 -37.37 -28.49 4.31
C LYS A 792 -37.04 -28.92 2.87
N CYS A 793 -35.97 -29.70 2.67
CA CYS A 793 -35.60 -30.21 1.34
C CYS A 793 -36.69 -31.14 0.76
N ILE A 794 -37.33 -31.94 1.61
CA ILE A 794 -38.43 -32.84 1.22
C ILE A 794 -39.71 -32.03 0.93
N LEU A 795 -40.02 -31.03 1.75
CA LEU A 795 -41.15 -30.11 1.51
C LEU A 795 -41.00 -29.33 0.19
N LEU A 796 -39.80 -28.87 -0.13
CA LEU A 796 -39.52 -28.21 -1.42
C LEU A 796 -39.73 -29.16 -2.60
N ALA A 797 -39.35 -30.45 -2.46
CA ALA A 797 -39.60 -31.45 -3.49
C ALA A 797 -41.09 -31.72 -3.67
N LEU A 798 -41.86 -31.81 -2.58
CA LEU A 798 -43.31 -31.91 -2.59
C LEU A 798 -43.94 -30.69 -3.30
N GLN A 799 -43.51 -29.47 -2.96
CA GLN A 799 -43.98 -28.24 -3.60
C GLN A 799 -43.68 -28.24 -5.11
N ALA A 800 -42.48 -28.69 -5.52
CA ALA A 800 -42.10 -28.82 -6.92
C ALA A 800 -42.99 -29.83 -7.68
N GLN A 801 -43.28 -30.99 -7.09
CA GLN A 801 -44.16 -32.00 -7.66
C GLN A 801 -45.61 -31.50 -7.79
N LEU A 802 -46.16 -30.86 -6.75
CA LEU A 802 -47.51 -30.29 -6.78
C LEU A 802 -47.63 -29.14 -7.80
N PHE A 803 -46.59 -28.30 -7.91
CA PHE A 803 -46.54 -27.26 -8.93
C PHE A 803 -46.52 -27.87 -10.34
N ARG A 804 -45.70 -28.90 -10.57
CA ARG A 804 -45.64 -29.59 -11.87
C ARG A 804 -46.96 -30.29 -12.20
N ARG A 805 -47.63 -30.90 -11.21
CA ARG A 805 -48.98 -31.47 -11.36
C ARG A 805 -50.00 -30.42 -11.83
N LYS A 806 -50.04 -29.25 -11.17
CA LYS A 806 -50.90 -28.13 -11.59
C LYS A 806 -50.60 -27.60 -12.99
N LEU A 807 -49.35 -27.67 -13.45
CA LEU A 807 -49.01 -27.28 -14.82
C LEU A 807 -49.70 -28.20 -15.84
N TYR A 808 -49.78 -29.52 -15.59
CA TYR A 808 -50.54 -30.44 -16.45
C TYR A 808 -52.06 -30.16 -16.46
N ASP A 809 -52.59 -29.52 -15.41
CA ASP A 809 -54.00 -29.17 -15.29
C ASP A 809 -54.40 -27.84 -15.95
N ARG A 810 -53.42 -26.94 -16.19
CA ARG A 810 -53.67 -25.63 -16.84
C ARG A 810 -53.46 -25.70 -18.36
N ASN A 811 -54.48 -25.31 -19.11
CA ASN A 811 -54.53 -25.32 -20.59
C ASN A 811 -53.67 -24.22 -21.28
N ASN A 812 -52.40 -24.04 -20.97
CA ASN A 812 -51.57 -23.01 -21.62
C ASN A 812 -50.49 -23.57 -22.58
N PHE A 813 -50.61 -23.19 -23.87
CA PHE A 813 -49.68 -23.30 -25.02
C PHE A 813 -48.42 -22.40 -24.81
N VAL A 814 -47.21 -22.53 -25.40
CA VAL A 814 -46.60 -23.11 -26.63
C VAL A 814 -45.12 -23.48 -26.31
N ALA A 815 -44.52 -24.48 -26.96
CA ALA A 815 -43.05 -24.53 -27.17
C ALA A 815 -42.74 -24.38 -28.67
N ASN A 816 -41.62 -23.72 -28.96
CA ASN A 816 -41.14 -23.22 -30.25
C ASN A 816 -41.10 -24.18 -31.45
N GLN A 817 -40.78 -23.57 -32.61
CA GLN A 817 -40.73 -24.03 -34.01
C GLN A 817 -39.99 -25.36 -34.32
N ASN A 818 -39.33 -26.01 -33.37
CA ASN A 818 -38.68 -27.31 -33.56
C ASN A 818 -39.49 -28.37 -32.80
N GLU A 819 -40.29 -29.16 -33.51
CA GLU A 819 -41.32 -30.10 -33.02
C GLU A 819 -40.85 -31.22 -32.05
N GLN A 820 -39.65 -31.15 -31.48
CA GLN A 820 -39.01 -32.17 -30.64
C GLN A 820 -39.24 -32.04 -29.12
N PHE A 821 -39.56 -30.84 -28.61
CA PHE A 821 -39.76 -30.59 -27.18
C PHE A 821 -41.04 -29.78 -26.96
N LYS A 822 -41.86 -30.21 -25.99
CA LYS A 822 -43.05 -29.45 -25.54
C LYS A 822 -42.94 -29.20 -24.04
N TRP A 823 -43.42 -28.05 -23.58
CA TRP A 823 -43.51 -27.77 -22.14
C TRP A 823 -44.33 -28.84 -21.41
N ILE A 824 -45.34 -29.39 -22.09
CA ILE A 824 -46.22 -30.44 -21.61
C ILE A 824 -46.59 -31.34 -22.79
N ASP A 825 -46.20 -32.61 -22.76
CA ASP A 825 -46.71 -33.62 -23.70
C ASP A 825 -48.13 -34.05 -23.28
N ARG A 826 -49.10 -33.79 -24.16
CA ARG A 826 -50.53 -34.11 -23.93
C ARG A 826 -50.86 -35.57 -24.22
N ASN A 827 -50.04 -36.28 -25.00
CA ASN A 827 -50.34 -37.64 -25.42
C ASN A 827 -50.25 -38.65 -24.26
N ASN A 828 -49.50 -38.31 -23.20
CA ASN A 828 -49.25 -39.17 -22.04
C ASN A 828 -49.68 -38.54 -20.70
N ARG A 829 -50.68 -37.62 -20.70
CA ARG A 829 -51.07 -36.86 -19.49
C ARG A 829 -51.38 -37.75 -18.28
N GLU A 830 -52.23 -38.77 -18.44
CA GLU A 830 -52.64 -39.65 -17.33
C GLU A 830 -51.45 -40.41 -16.73
N GLN A 831 -50.58 -40.97 -17.58
CA GLN A 831 -49.37 -41.67 -17.14
C GLN A 831 -48.37 -40.72 -16.44
N ASN A 832 -48.28 -39.47 -16.93
CA ASN A 832 -47.38 -38.46 -16.38
C ASN A 832 -47.87 -37.92 -15.02
N VAL A 833 -49.18 -37.69 -14.88
CA VAL A 833 -49.81 -37.31 -13.60
C VAL A 833 -49.69 -38.46 -12.60
N GLY A 834 -49.99 -39.70 -13.01
CA GLY A 834 -49.81 -40.89 -12.15
C GLY A 834 -48.36 -41.07 -11.67
N ALA A 835 -47.36 -40.84 -12.54
CA ALA A 835 -45.95 -40.89 -12.15
C ALA A 835 -45.52 -39.75 -11.21
N ILE A 836 -46.22 -38.62 -11.20
CA ILE A 836 -46.03 -37.53 -10.23
C ILE A 836 -46.70 -37.89 -8.91
N ASP A 837 -47.89 -38.49 -8.94
CA ASP A 837 -48.61 -38.93 -7.75
C ASP A 837 -47.87 -40.05 -6.99
N GLU A 838 -47.26 -40.99 -7.71
CA GLU A 838 -46.29 -41.93 -7.10
C GLU A 838 -45.13 -41.19 -6.42
N GLY A 839 -44.64 -40.11 -7.02
CA GLY A 839 -43.59 -39.27 -6.45
C GLY A 839 -44.04 -38.54 -5.20
N ILE A 840 -45.28 -38.05 -5.17
CA ILE A 840 -45.90 -37.38 -4.02
C ILE A 840 -46.04 -38.39 -2.88
N LEU A 841 -46.51 -39.61 -3.15
CA LEU A 841 -46.60 -40.66 -2.14
C LEU A 841 -45.24 -40.98 -1.52
N LEU A 842 -44.19 -41.08 -2.33
CA LEU A 842 -42.82 -41.25 -1.84
C LEU A 842 -42.37 -40.08 -0.95
N THR A 843 -42.63 -38.82 -1.35
CA THR A 843 -42.30 -37.65 -0.51
C THR A 843 -43.04 -37.67 0.81
N SER A 844 -44.33 -38.04 0.80
CA SER A 844 -45.16 -38.16 1.99
C SER A 844 -44.59 -39.18 2.97
N ASN A 845 -44.22 -40.37 2.49
CA ASN A 845 -43.64 -41.43 3.32
C ASN A 845 -42.32 -41.00 4.00
N LEU A 846 -41.50 -40.19 3.32
CA LEU A 846 -40.25 -39.68 3.87
C LEU A 846 -40.44 -38.52 4.85
N LEU A 847 -41.50 -37.75 4.68
CA LEU A 847 -41.81 -36.59 5.50
C LEU A 847 -42.50 -36.97 6.82
N LEU A 848 -43.35 -38.00 6.80
CA LEU A 848 -44.14 -38.47 7.94
C LEU A 848 -43.31 -38.67 9.24
N PRO A 849 -42.20 -39.44 9.25
CA PRO A 849 -41.42 -39.65 10.48
C PRO A 849 -40.75 -38.37 11.02
N ILE A 850 -40.51 -37.36 10.16
CA ILE A 850 -39.92 -36.08 10.56
C ILE A 850 -40.97 -35.19 11.24
N LEU A 851 -42.20 -35.19 10.73
CA LEU A 851 -43.31 -34.38 11.25
C LEU A 851 -44.00 -34.99 12.49
N GLU A 852 -43.86 -36.29 12.70
CA GLU A 852 -44.38 -36.99 13.87
C GLU A 852 -43.60 -36.67 15.15
N ASN A 853 -42.35 -36.23 15.02
CA ASN A 853 -41.48 -35.88 16.14
C ASN A 853 -42.01 -34.65 16.92
N GLU A 854 -42.21 -34.76 18.24
CA GLU A 854 -42.94 -33.78 19.06
C GLU A 854 -42.17 -32.50 19.44
N LYS A 855 -41.03 -32.24 18.79
CA LYS A 855 -40.14 -31.14 19.18
C LYS A 855 -40.63 -29.76 18.69
N SER A 856 -40.49 -28.75 19.54
CA SER A 856 -40.98 -27.39 19.32
C SER A 856 -40.40 -26.69 18.07
N GLU A 857 -39.17 -27.04 17.68
CA GLU A 857 -38.46 -26.44 16.52
C GLU A 857 -38.89 -27.00 15.16
N LEU A 858 -39.70 -28.07 15.11
CA LEU A 858 -40.24 -28.68 13.88
C LEU A 858 -41.66 -28.17 13.54
N LEU A 859 -42.24 -27.32 14.40
CA LEU A 859 -43.49 -26.61 14.13
C LEU A 859 -43.47 -25.76 12.84
N PRO A 860 -42.38 -25.07 12.47
CA PRO A 860 -42.30 -24.35 11.20
C PRO A 860 -42.52 -25.24 9.96
N LEU A 861 -42.00 -26.47 9.96
CA LEU A 861 -42.20 -27.43 8.85
C LEU A 861 -43.67 -27.85 8.73
N ASN A 862 -44.33 -28.08 9.87
CA ASN A 862 -45.75 -28.40 9.90
C ASN A 862 -46.61 -27.22 9.38
N ILE A 863 -46.21 -25.98 9.68
CA ILE A 863 -46.84 -24.76 9.15
C ILE A 863 -46.62 -24.66 7.63
N GLU A 864 -45.39 -24.85 7.15
CA GLU A 864 -45.05 -24.82 5.71
C GLU A 864 -45.79 -25.90 4.92
N LEU A 865 -45.92 -27.13 5.46
CA LEU A 865 -46.72 -28.19 4.82
C LEU A 865 -48.19 -27.75 4.64
N VAL A 866 -48.80 -27.21 5.69
CA VAL A 866 -50.19 -26.75 5.65
C VAL A 866 -50.36 -25.59 4.66
N GLU A 867 -49.37 -24.69 4.56
CA GLU A 867 -49.35 -23.62 3.56
C GLU A 867 -49.23 -24.16 2.13
N ILE A 868 -48.31 -25.10 1.88
CA ILE A 868 -48.11 -25.73 0.57
C ILE A 868 -49.40 -26.45 0.13
N VAL A 869 -50.02 -27.23 1.01
CA VAL A 869 -51.28 -27.92 0.72
C VAL A 869 -52.43 -26.92 0.58
N ALA A 870 -52.48 -25.83 1.36
CA ALA A 870 -53.49 -24.80 1.15
C ALA A 870 -53.32 -24.07 -0.19
N LYS A 871 -52.09 -23.81 -0.65
CA LYS A 871 -51.78 -23.09 -1.89
C LYS A 871 -51.92 -23.97 -3.13
N PHE A 872 -51.39 -25.19 -3.07
CA PHE A 872 -51.34 -26.13 -4.18
C PHE A 872 -52.42 -27.21 -4.14
N GLY A 873 -53.10 -27.38 -3.02
CA GLY A 873 -54.21 -28.31 -2.93
C GLY A 873 -55.44 -27.87 -3.72
N GLY A 874 -55.92 -28.77 -4.57
CA GLY A 874 -57.27 -28.78 -5.14
C GLY A 874 -58.05 -29.98 -4.61
N ASP A 875 -59.20 -30.29 -5.20
CA ASP A 875 -60.08 -31.39 -4.76
C ASP A 875 -59.51 -32.80 -5.05
N GLU A 876 -58.42 -32.90 -5.83
CA GLU A 876 -57.81 -34.17 -6.27
C GLU A 876 -56.46 -34.48 -5.60
N ILE A 877 -56.19 -34.01 -4.39
CA ILE A 877 -54.93 -34.37 -3.68
C ILE A 877 -54.96 -35.84 -3.26
N VAL A 878 -53.81 -36.51 -3.31
CA VAL A 878 -53.62 -37.87 -2.74
C VAL A 878 -54.11 -37.89 -1.28
N GLU A 879 -55.02 -38.81 -0.93
CA GLU A 879 -55.70 -38.86 0.37
C GLU A 879 -54.73 -38.81 1.56
N ASP A 880 -53.61 -39.53 1.46
CA ASP A 880 -52.55 -39.58 2.49
C ASP A 880 -51.93 -38.21 2.78
N LEU A 881 -51.72 -37.37 1.75
CA LEU A 881 -51.17 -36.03 1.91
C LEU A 881 -52.19 -35.11 2.61
N ALA A 882 -53.48 -35.27 2.29
CA ALA A 882 -54.56 -34.53 2.92
C ALA A 882 -54.71 -34.90 4.41
N GLU A 883 -54.56 -36.18 4.76
CA GLU A 883 -54.58 -36.64 6.15
C GLU A 883 -53.36 -36.13 6.94
N MET A 884 -52.17 -36.19 6.35
CA MET A 884 -50.95 -35.65 6.95
C MET A 884 -51.07 -34.14 7.24
N ALA A 885 -51.58 -33.35 6.27
CA ALA A 885 -51.81 -31.93 6.45
C ALA A 885 -52.86 -31.63 7.54
N LYS A 886 -53.93 -32.43 7.66
CA LYS A 886 -54.92 -32.32 8.75
C LYS A 886 -54.26 -32.56 10.11
N ASN A 887 -53.37 -33.55 10.22
CA ASN A 887 -52.67 -33.86 11.46
C ASN A 887 -51.65 -32.77 11.83
N SER A 888 -50.88 -32.26 10.87
CA SER A 888 -50.00 -31.08 11.07
C SER A 888 -50.79 -29.83 11.47
N TYR A 889 -51.97 -29.59 10.88
CA TYR A 889 -52.83 -28.48 11.26
C TYR A 889 -53.32 -28.60 12.72
N LYS A 890 -53.72 -29.79 13.17
CA LYS A 890 -54.10 -30.02 14.58
C LYS A 890 -52.97 -29.65 15.54
N LYS A 891 -51.71 -29.99 15.19
CA LYS A 891 -50.52 -29.64 15.98
C LYS A 891 -50.24 -28.13 16.00
N CYS A 892 -50.47 -27.42 14.89
CA CYS A 892 -50.13 -26.00 14.73
C CYS A 892 -51.27 -25.02 15.02
N LYS A 893 -52.53 -25.47 15.19
CA LYS A 893 -53.72 -24.61 15.36
C LYS A 893 -53.63 -23.60 16.51
N LYS A 894 -52.79 -23.88 17.53
CA LYS A 894 -52.56 -23.00 18.68
C LYS A 894 -51.46 -21.94 18.45
N CYS A 895 -50.73 -21.99 17.33
CA CYS A 895 -49.65 -21.04 17.04
C CYS A 895 -50.18 -19.79 16.29
N PRO A 896 -49.95 -18.57 16.81
CA PRO A 896 -50.43 -17.34 16.16
C PRO A 896 -49.78 -17.08 14.79
N LYS A 897 -48.56 -17.59 14.55
CA LYS A 897 -47.84 -17.47 13.27
C LYS A 897 -48.57 -18.12 12.10
N LEU A 898 -49.26 -19.25 12.31
CA LEU A 898 -50.00 -19.97 11.26
C LEU A 898 -51.18 -19.16 10.71
N LYS A 899 -51.94 -18.49 11.59
CA LYS A 899 -53.11 -17.69 11.20
C LYS A 899 -52.71 -16.53 10.28
N ASN A 900 -51.63 -15.84 10.61
CA ASN A 900 -51.14 -14.70 9.83
C ASN A 900 -50.65 -15.12 8.43
N ARG A 901 -49.94 -16.26 8.31
CA ARG A 901 -49.42 -16.74 7.02
C ARG A 901 -50.52 -17.34 6.12
N LEU A 902 -51.49 -18.08 6.69
CA LEU A 902 -52.64 -18.56 5.91
C LEU A 902 -53.55 -17.45 5.39
N ILE A 903 -53.66 -16.32 6.10
CA ILE A 903 -54.38 -15.13 5.60
C ILE A 903 -53.66 -14.54 4.38
N ALA A 904 -52.33 -14.54 4.36
CA ALA A 904 -51.54 -14.10 3.20
C ALA A 904 -51.77 -15.02 1.99
N VAL A 905 -51.76 -16.34 2.18
CA VAL A 905 -52.03 -17.32 1.10
C VAL A 905 -53.45 -17.18 0.52
N LYS A 906 -54.44 -16.78 1.34
CA LYS A 906 -55.80 -16.49 0.86
C LYS A 906 -55.87 -15.21 0.02
N LYS A 907 -55.05 -14.20 0.31
CA LYS A 907 -54.98 -12.96 -0.50
C LYS A 907 -54.36 -13.20 -1.88
N ASP A 908 -53.40 -14.12 -2.00
CA ASP A 908 -52.77 -14.50 -3.29
C ASP A 908 -53.66 -15.38 -4.20
N LYS A 909 -54.73 -15.98 -3.64
CA LYS A 909 -55.70 -16.81 -4.39
C LYS A 909 -56.87 -16.00 -5.00
N ILE A 910 -57.05 -14.75 -4.56
CA ILE A 910 -58.01 -13.77 -5.10
C ILE A 910 -57.26 -12.97 -6.16
#